data_AF-A0A970KZ20-F1
#
_entry.id   AF-A0A970KZ20-F1
#
_cell.length_a   1.000
_cell.length_b   1.000
_cell.length_c   1.000
_cell.angle_alpha   90.00
_cell.angle_beta   90.00
_cell.angle_gamma   90.00
#
_symmetry.space_group_name_H-M   'P 1'
#
loop_
_entity.id
_entity.type
_entity.pdbx_description
1 polymer ?
#
loop_
_entity_poly.entity_id
_entity_poly.type
_entity_poly.pdbx_seq_one_letter_code
_entity_poly.pdbx_strand_id
1 'polypeptide(L)'
;MFRLSIPAFVGLIVSLFSLGFASTAWAASAFSVAAFDSLRTFRAEEKPTDGKPHIMIEAARGETESFQVAVSNHTNATLSDLTVVAEGLPGQVEIYASGSVLVDKPGRSTGAVPGRYFDLLRPVGWESIAPGEYMPYWVDVHVPEDTAPGLYEGRVTVMAGGQSASVSVSLRVWDFSLPKRPSLKLAFAFQPNWMQDYYGYSLSREQLEAAQDVMLEHRLGPVPMWGSTGDELYEPTRLRECIEKGMNVFLLPLKGSLLESRERLIREAGVISDAYAFGYDEILMHSPERIPAMRADYEAFRSRYRDILRINTSQPDERLIDFVDIFVVPVQFFTLEMARERETWWYSVGSDGLGNQPDFRIDFPSLVQRGFLLAAWKAGVSGQLYWAVQREWPANRDIKDKSRPENEWRTGYHNVNTGAWVQDNGGGNLFYPDGQGSMLPSARVKRMRDGIEDYEYLAQLNTAQALLRRKRPEGWERLEERIQDLLQVPDALIRIRPDFSERGWHVVGDPSKCSLTTHPSAVYEGRQALRILPQLTEISMYQDVPVSAGKSYEIEGWIKTDDLSGSARLRAEVFDEAGNLLHKAESGTVSGSSRRFIQCTISIPQMPPNSSTLRISLVGIAANDSQDPLQKAFFDNISVTEDGRPVTLDNPGFEEQRFWITDDPATYGGYRRAVAECLEECARLLGQDNPFTDYDLSVPEDEVEALALLSDISRALTQPSDKPRNWPREEFDRLVRYLHKNEPKGGPVSKRIRAMAEEAGSRELHALAELFEQMIGAHSSPLAEVVKADAWNQTFPVQPGLLALAARYSTTAGTEKGTIHLTLNLQDSRGTDLVTLSSRTARLIADNEEWSIVTLLADIPGVVLGERVRQAEVIVTVNDVQEGEVQIDLAAYHSKKALAAEDYEQVIDFVNLITPALRLPTVSGTLDAQVVLPLAEEKDISAVEIALNGETVFLHDRLPAAGELMIDTLELEDDTHEISVSLTVAEIGRLAKTVKFRTHNYWTLWDPFRPPSEAGWFGVMDYSLTLEESPGWEYSTGQEEAFWGDGEREVRTGNTEEYLIWETHLLRDFTVTVYAQRTDITEYVNLSVSSDGVSWTPLSYTVEDIGKSAPGWHKLVLKGDASGQEDVELFRLVLLKTETHEEIHIGEVEFKGLR
;
A
#
# COMPACT_ATOMS: atom_id res chain seq x y z
N MET A 1 25.27 -9.35 72.79
CA MET A 1 26.60 -8.74 72.50
C MET A 1 26.42 -7.63 71.47
N PHE A 2 27.49 -6.96 71.04
CA PHE A 2 27.54 -5.56 70.53
C PHE A 2 26.76 -5.19 69.25
N ARG A 3 26.66 -3.86 68.99
CA ARG A 3 25.83 -3.12 68.02
C ARG A 3 26.58 -1.90 67.43
N LEU A 4 26.14 -1.37 66.28
CA LEU A 4 26.28 0.01 65.72
C LEU A 4 25.20 0.20 64.61
N SER A 5 25.09 1.32 63.86
CA SER A 5 24.40 2.58 64.27
C SER A 5 24.20 3.56 63.08
N ILE A 6 22.96 4.02 62.80
CA ILE A 6 22.59 5.11 61.83
C ILE A 6 21.25 5.77 62.29
N PRO A 7 20.98 7.07 62.05
CA PRO A 7 19.85 7.79 62.66
C PRO A 7 18.66 8.12 61.72
N ALA A 8 17.47 8.34 62.30
CA ALA A 8 16.30 8.90 61.59
C ALA A 8 15.29 9.61 62.54
N PHE A 9 14.52 10.54 61.95
CA PHE A 9 13.15 10.96 62.28
C PHE A 9 12.80 11.99 63.40
N VAL A 10 12.22 13.11 62.91
CA VAL A 10 11.03 13.87 63.38
C VAL A 10 11.08 14.77 64.62
N GLY A 11 10.61 16.01 64.39
CA GLY A 11 9.86 16.82 65.34
C GLY A 11 9.59 18.26 64.88
N LEU A 12 8.33 18.61 64.59
CA LEU A 12 7.59 19.73 65.23
C LEU A 12 6.14 19.87 64.74
N ILE A 13 5.19 20.06 65.66
CA ILE A 13 3.83 20.58 65.39
C ILE A 13 3.52 21.63 66.47
N VAL A 14 2.65 22.60 66.14
CA VAL A 14 2.02 23.62 67.02
C VAL A 14 2.87 24.86 67.35
N SER A 15 2.71 25.90 66.52
CA SER A 15 2.46 27.26 66.99
C SER A 15 1.66 28.02 65.92
N LEU A 16 0.41 28.36 66.24
CA LEU A 16 -0.58 28.94 65.33
C LEU A 16 -1.14 30.23 65.94
N PHE A 17 -1.50 31.20 65.09
CA PHE A 17 -2.17 32.48 65.38
C PHE A 17 -1.40 33.56 66.18
N SER A 18 -0.80 34.52 65.46
CA SER A 18 -1.22 35.94 65.48
C SER A 18 -0.39 36.77 64.49
N LEU A 19 -0.96 37.89 64.01
CA LEU A 19 -0.50 38.75 62.88
C LEU A 19 -0.64 38.07 61.50
N GLY A 20 -1.31 38.65 60.51
CA GLY A 20 -2.11 39.87 60.47
C GLY A 20 -2.56 40.11 59.02
N PHE A 21 -3.80 40.54 58.80
CA PHE A 21 -4.33 40.76 57.44
C PHE A 21 -3.53 41.85 56.70
N ALA A 22 -2.65 41.44 55.80
CA ALA A 22 -2.21 42.24 54.67
C ALA A 22 -2.89 41.68 53.42
N SER A 23 -3.96 42.33 52.98
CA SER A 23 -4.57 42.06 51.69
C SER A 23 -3.63 42.52 50.59
N THR A 24 -2.67 41.67 50.21
CA THR A 24 -2.06 41.75 48.88
C THR A 24 -3.16 41.44 47.88
N ALA A 25 -3.85 42.49 47.40
CA ALA A 25 -4.63 42.37 46.20
C ALA A 25 -3.70 41.84 45.11
N TRP A 26 -3.89 40.58 44.71
CA TRP A 26 -3.33 40.09 43.48
C TRP A 26 -3.90 40.99 42.39
N ALA A 27 -3.06 41.85 41.82
CA ALA A 27 -3.42 42.51 40.58
C ALA A 27 -3.65 41.37 39.57
N ALA A 28 -4.89 41.24 39.10
CA ALA A 28 -5.17 40.32 38.00
C ALA A 28 -4.23 40.67 36.85
N SER A 29 -3.55 39.67 36.29
CA SER A 29 -2.64 39.89 35.17
C SER A 29 -3.43 40.50 34.01
N ALA A 30 -2.80 41.42 33.27
CA ALA A 30 -3.44 42.12 32.16
C ALA A 30 -3.96 41.13 31.09
N PHE A 31 -3.27 40.01 30.96
CA PHE A 31 -3.64 38.90 30.10
C PHE A 31 -3.46 37.56 30.80
N SER A 32 -4.08 36.52 30.25
CA SER A 32 -3.76 35.12 30.56
C SER A 32 -3.21 34.42 29.32
N VAL A 33 -2.46 33.35 29.54
CA VAL A 33 -1.93 32.48 28.50
C VAL A 33 -2.31 31.05 28.86
N ALA A 34 -2.83 30.29 27.91
CA ALA A 34 -3.14 28.87 28.10
C ALA A 34 -2.80 28.06 26.84
N ALA A 35 -2.39 26.81 27.02
CA ALA A 35 -2.02 25.88 25.98
C ALA A 35 -3.20 24.98 25.61
N PHE A 36 -3.25 24.64 24.32
CA PHE A 36 -4.30 23.85 23.67
C PHE A 36 -3.67 22.94 22.63
N ASP A 37 -4.36 21.86 22.33
CA ASP A 37 -4.03 20.92 21.26
C ASP A 37 -4.13 21.59 19.86
N SER A 38 -3.35 21.14 18.86
CA SER A 38 -3.45 21.63 17.47
C SER A 38 -4.80 21.30 16.83
N LEU A 39 -5.51 20.28 17.34
CA LEU A 39 -6.86 19.91 16.95
C LEU A 39 -7.94 20.85 17.51
N ARG A 40 -7.63 21.78 18.43
CA ARG A 40 -8.60 22.81 18.84
C ARG A 40 -8.81 23.82 17.70
N THR A 41 -9.98 23.81 17.08
CA THR A 41 -10.38 24.90 16.16
C THR A 41 -10.92 26.07 16.98
N PHE A 42 -10.37 27.26 16.77
CA PHE A 42 -10.78 28.49 17.46
C PHE A 42 -11.70 29.36 16.60
N ARG A 43 -12.69 30.00 17.23
CA ARG A 43 -13.56 31.01 16.61
C ARG A 43 -13.54 32.33 17.39
N ALA A 44 -13.49 33.46 16.69
CA ALA A 44 -13.35 34.78 17.34
C ALA A 44 -14.52 35.13 18.29
N GLU A 45 -15.70 34.55 18.05
CA GLU A 45 -16.91 34.76 18.84
C GLU A 45 -16.95 33.97 20.17
N GLU A 46 -16.02 33.03 20.39
CA GLU A 46 -15.99 32.20 21.61
C GLU A 46 -15.09 32.78 22.70
N LYS A 47 -15.07 32.13 23.88
CA LYS A 47 -14.10 32.40 24.94
C LYS A 47 -13.45 31.09 25.36
N PRO A 48 -12.15 30.87 25.06
CA PRO A 48 -11.51 29.59 25.35
C PRO A 48 -11.16 29.50 26.84
N THR A 49 -11.93 28.69 27.56
CA THR A 49 -11.78 28.46 29.02
C THR A 49 -11.25 27.06 29.35
N ASP A 50 -11.10 26.22 28.33
CA ASP A 50 -10.68 24.82 28.34
C ASP A 50 -9.15 24.61 28.33
N GLY A 51 -8.38 25.70 28.23
CA GLY A 51 -6.92 25.67 28.11
C GLY A 51 -6.17 25.31 29.40
N LYS A 52 -4.96 24.75 29.24
CA LYS A 52 -4.13 24.25 30.34
C LYS A 52 -2.87 25.12 30.55
N PRO A 53 -2.30 25.19 31.77
CA PRO A 53 -1.04 25.90 32.02
C PRO A 53 0.21 25.09 31.58
N HIS A 54 0.01 23.83 31.20
CA HIS A 54 1.03 22.92 30.68
C HIS A 54 0.45 22.10 29.52
N ILE A 55 1.30 21.66 28.61
CA ILE A 55 0.96 20.69 27.56
C ILE A 55 2.09 19.67 27.39
N MET A 56 1.71 18.43 27.08
CA MET A 56 2.61 17.37 26.63
C MET A 56 2.41 17.20 25.13
N ILE A 57 3.50 17.21 24.37
CA ILE A 57 3.55 16.87 22.94
C ILE A 57 4.55 15.72 22.75
N GLU A 58 4.40 14.96 21.67
CA GLU A 58 5.19 13.75 21.41
C GLU A 58 5.51 13.72 19.91
N ALA A 59 6.78 13.59 19.54
CA ALA A 59 7.24 13.66 18.15
C ALA A 59 8.42 12.71 17.89
N ALA A 60 8.51 12.18 16.69
CA ALA A 60 9.69 11.46 16.19
C ALA A 60 10.77 12.46 15.74
N ARG A 61 11.96 11.95 15.45
CA ARG A 61 13.04 12.76 14.86
C ARG A 61 12.67 13.09 13.40
N GLY A 62 12.95 14.30 12.92
CA GLY A 62 12.51 14.76 11.59
C GLY A 62 11.01 15.05 11.46
N GLU A 63 10.24 15.00 12.55
CA GLU A 63 8.81 15.37 12.60
C GLU A 63 8.60 16.82 13.06
N THR A 64 7.45 17.40 12.74
CA THR A 64 7.04 18.72 13.25
C THR A 64 5.72 18.65 14.00
N GLU A 65 5.77 18.48 15.32
CA GLU A 65 4.53 18.46 16.13
C GLU A 65 4.09 19.88 16.50
N SER A 66 2.79 20.12 16.41
CA SER A 66 2.17 21.42 16.64
C SER A 66 1.36 21.48 17.93
N PHE A 67 1.30 22.65 18.53
CA PHE A 67 0.30 22.99 19.54
C PHE A 67 -0.11 24.46 19.44
N GLN A 68 -1.09 24.88 20.24
CA GLN A 68 -1.60 26.24 20.23
C GLN A 68 -1.51 26.90 21.61
N VAL A 69 -1.28 28.21 21.61
CA VAL A 69 -1.20 29.05 22.80
C VAL A 69 -2.15 30.22 22.63
N ALA A 70 -3.24 30.26 23.41
CA ALA A 70 -4.17 31.39 23.36
C ALA A 70 -3.76 32.47 24.37
N VAL A 71 -3.70 33.72 23.92
CA VAL A 71 -3.48 34.91 24.76
C VAL A 71 -4.79 35.68 24.87
N SER A 72 -5.35 35.78 26.09
CA SER A 72 -6.64 36.44 26.33
C SER A 72 -6.45 37.77 27.07
N ASN A 73 -7.03 38.85 26.56
CA ASN A 73 -6.92 40.19 27.14
C ASN A 73 -8.03 40.45 28.18
N HIS A 74 -7.64 40.64 29.44
CA HIS A 74 -8.57 40.93 30.55
C HIS A 74 -8.64 42.41 30.92
N THR A 75 -7.95 43.28 30.18
CA THR A 75 -7.98 44.73 30.42
C THR A 75 -9.00 45.47 29.56
N ASN A 76 -9.27 46.71 29.94
CA ASN A 76 -10.06 47.66 29.13
C ASN A 76 -9.20 48.40 28.07
N ALA A 77 -7.97 47.96 27.79
CA ALA A 77 -7.07 48.54 26.81
C ALA A 77 -6.61 47.47 25.79
N THR A 78 -6.29 47.88 24.57
CA THR A 78 -5.73 46.96 23.57
C THR A 78 -4.32 46.53 23.98
N LEU A 79 -4.04 45.23 24.02
CA LEU A 79 -2.67 44.73 24.15
C LEU A 79 -1.98 44.90 22.81
N SER A 80 -0.81 45.52 22.83
CA SER A 80 0.07 45.79 21.67
C SER A 80 1.50 45.43 22.06
N ASP A 81 2.42 45.43 21.09
CA ASP A 81 3.84 45.09 21.29
C ASP A 81 4.01 43.70 21.92
N LEU A 82 3.19 42.73 21.50
CA LEU A 82 3.28 41.36 21.98
C LEU A 82 4.57 40.72 21.46
N THR A 83 5.27 40.02 22.36
CA THR A 83 6.43 39.20 22.01
C THR A 83 6.17 37.79 22.55
N VAL A 84 6.17 36.80 21.66
CA VAL A 84 5.99 35.39 22.01
C VAL A 84 7.28 34.66 21.67
N VAL A 85 7.85 33.96 22.66
CA VAL A 85 9.14 33.25 22.55
C VAL A 85 8.98 31.85 23.13
N ALA A 86 9.52 30.86 22.44
CA ALA A 86 9.69 29.51 22.96
C ALA A 86 11.15 29.28 23.39
N GLU A 87 11.36 28.63 24.53
CA GLU A 87 12.68 28.31 25.09
C GLU A 87 12.70 26.88 25.63
N GLY A 88 13.87 26.21 25.58
CA GLY A 88 14.09 24.89 26.19
C GLY A 88 13.65 23.68 25.36
N LEU A 89 12.94 23.89 24.26
CA LEU A 89 12.60 22.84 23.29
C LEU A 89 13.78 22.58 22.34
N PRO A 90 13.99 21.33 21.88
CA PRO A 90 14.96 21.00 20.85
C PRO A 90 14.50 21.55 19.48
N GLY A 91 15.48 21.79 18.59
CA GLY A 91 15.20 22.12 17.19
C GLY A 91 14.82 23.56 16.89
N GLN A 92 14.15 23.75 15.75
CA GLN A 92 13.61 25.04 15.32
C GLN A 92 12.16 25.14 15.79
N VAL A 93 11.84 26.20 16.53
CA VAL A 93 10.46 26.50 16.95
C VAL A 93 9.94 27.69 16.17
N GLU A 94 8.84 27.49 15.45
CA GLU A 94 8.17 28.55 14.70
C GLU A 94 6.86 28.94 15.38
N ILE A 95 6.58 30.24 15.42
CA ILE A 95 5.40 30.78 16.09
C ILE A 95 4.66 31.69 15.12
N TYR A 96 3.37 31.39 14.94
CA TYR A 96 2.47 32.10 14.04
C TYR A 96 1.32 32.71 14.83
N ALA A 97 1.04 34.00 14.63
CA ALA A 97 -0.21 34.62 15.07
C ALA A 97 -1.35 34.21 14.11
N SER A 98 -2.46 33.71 14.65
CA SER A 98 -3.57 33.22 13.85
C SER A 98 -4.51 34.37 13.44
N GLY A 99 -4.69 34.60 12.14
CA GLY A 99 -5.72 35.47 11.59
C GLY A 99 -7.05 34.74 11.38
N SER A 100 -8.18 35.45 11.56
CA SER A 100 -9.51 34.88 11.39
C SER A 100 -10.18 35.25 10.06
N VAL A 101 -10.78 34.26 9.40
CA VAL A 101 -11.54 34.39 8.15
C VAL A 101 -13.03 34.18 8.41
N LEU A 102 -13.88 34.97 7.75
CA LEU A 102 -15.33 34.91 7.95
C LEU A 102 -15.95 33.76 7.15
N VAL A 103 -16.57 32.82 7.86
CA VAL A 103 -17.50 31.83 7.31
C VAL A 103 -18.92 32.38 7.52
N ASP A 104 -19.50 32.98 6.49
CA ASP A 104 -20.82 33.63 6.55
C ASP A 104 -21.98 32.61 6.52
N LYS A 105 -21.74 31.44 5.91
CA LYS A 105 -22.67 30.31 5.81
C LYS A 105 -21.87 29.01 5.96
N PRO A 106 -22.43 27.95 6.59
CA PRO A 106 -21.83 26.62 6.52
C PRO A 106 -21.69 26.18 5.07
N GLY A 107 -20.68 25.36 4.79
CA GLY A 107 -20.59 24.62 3.53
C GLY A 107 -21.81 23.73 3.34
N ARG A 108 -22.13 23.39 2.09
CA ARG A 108 -23.39 22.67 1.73
C ARG A 108 -23.57 21.31 2.45
N SER A 109 -22.50 20.74 3.00
CA SER A 109 -22.47 19.49 3.75
C SER A 109 -22.39 19.66 5.27
N THR A 110 -21.81 20.75 5.79
CA THR A 110 -21.40 20.87 7.21
C THR A 110 -22.52 21.33 8.13
N GLY A 111 -22.53 20.81 9.37
CA GLY A 111 -23.33 21.36 10.48
C GLY A 111 -22.68 22.57 11.15
N ALA A 112 -21.74 23.23 10.48
CA ALA A 112 -20.88 24.22 11.09
C ALA A 112 -21.63 25.53 11.44
N VAL A 113 -21.14 26.21 12.47
CA VAL A 113 -21.74 27.46 12.94
C VAL A 113 -21.04 28.63 12.24
N PRO A 114 -21.76 29.53 11.54
CA PRO A 114 -21.20 30.77 10.99
C PRO A 114 -20.43 31.58 12.03
N GLY A 115 -19.40 32.29 11.58
CA GLY A 115 -18.50 33.07 12.43
C GLY A 115 -17.09 33.17 11.84
N ARG A 116 -16.16 33.73 12.60
CA ARG A 116 -14.78 33.92 12.17
C ARG A 116 -13.89 32.78 12.67
N TYR A 117 -13.41 31.93 11.76
CA TYR A 117 -12.53 30.81 12.07
C TYR A 117 -11.08 31.24 11.98
N PHE A 118 -10.26 30.90 12.98
CA PHE A 118 -8.82 31.14 12.96
C PHE A 118 -8.11 30.10 12.10
N ASP A 119 -8.04 30.35 10.79
CA ASP A 119 -7.41 29.45 9.81
C ASP A 119 -6.12 30.00 9.19
N LEU A 120 -5.93 31.32 9.12
CA LEU A 120 -4.76 31.95 8.49
C LEU A 120 -3.58 32.02 9.46
N LEU A 121 -2.40 31.52 9.12
CA LEU A 121 -1.21 31.61 9.97
C LEU A 121 -0.22 32.64 9.43
N ARG A 122 0.25 33.55 10.30
CA ARG A 122 1.22 34.62 9.95
C ARG A 122 2.37 34.67 10.95
N PRO A 123 3.60 35.01 10.53
CA PRO A 123 4.68 35.35 11.47
C PRO A 123 4.24 36.40 12.49
N VAL A 124 4.71 36.30 13.73
CA VAL A 124 4.41 37.25 14.81
C VAL A 124 5.00 38.65 14.59
N GLY A 125 4.44 39.67 15.25
CA GLY A 125 4.95 41.04 15.29
C GLY A 125 4.09 42.11 14.61
N TRP A 126 2.85 41.82 14.24
CA TRP A 126 1.88 42.76 13.64
C TRP A 126 0.55 42.86 14.41
N GLU A 127 0.39 42.01 15.42
CA GLU A 127 -0.87 41.76 16.11
C GLU A 127 -1.13 42.68 17.30
N SER A 128 -2.42 42.89 17.58
CA SER A 128 -2.92 43.57 18.77
C SER A 128 -4.22 42.93 19.21
N ILE A 129 -4.43 42.73 20.51
CA ILE A 129 -5.59 42.02 21.05
C ILE A 129 -6.52 43.04 21.73
N ALA A 130 -7.75 43.21 21.24
CA ALA A 130 -8.65 44.20 21.79
C ALA A 130 -9.18 43.80 23.19
N PRO A 131 -9.76 44.74 23.97
CA PRO A 131 -10.34 44.45 25.28
C PRO A 131 -11.34 43.30 25.27
N GLY A 132 -11.08 42.24 26.05
CA GLY A 132 -11.97 41.08 26.16
C GLY A 132 -11.91 40.07 25.02
N GLU A 133 -11.04 40.29 24.03
CA GLU A 133 -10.73 39.34 22.95
C GLU A 133 -9.56 38.42 23.30
N TYR A 134 -9.29 37.45 22.44
CA TYR A 134 -8.13 36.56 22.53
C TYR A 134 -7.51 36.34 21.15
N MET A 135 -6.24 35.91 21.14
CA MET A 135 -5.50 35.55 19.94
C MET A 135 -4.86 34.17 20.11
N PRO A 136 -5.17 33.17 19.27
CA PRO A 136 -4.40 31.94 19.16
C PRO A 136 -3.05 32.20 18.48
N TYR A 137 -2.00 31.62 19.05
CA TYR A 137 -0.71 31.46 18.41
C TYR A 137 -0.50 29.98 18.12
N TRP A 138 -0.20 29.64 16.87
CA TRP A 138 0.19 28.30 16.48
C TRP A 138 1.69 28.16 16.68
N VAL A 139 2.12 27.07 17.32
CA VAL A 139 3.53 26.80 17.64
C VAL A 139 3.91 25.45 17.02
N ASP A 140 4.88 25.48 16.11
CA ASP A 140 5.46 24.30 15.49
C ASP A 140 6.82 24.02 16.11
N VAL A 141 7.07 22.77 16.51
CA VAL A 141 8.37 22.32 17.00
C VAL A 141 8.93 21.32 16.00
N HIS A 142 9.82 21.79 15.11
CA HIS A 142 10.52 20.92 14.18
C HIS A 142 11.68 20.24 14.90
N VAL A 143 11.61 18.92 15.06
CA VAL A 143 12.60 18.10 15.77
C VAL A 143 13.66 17.61 14.79
N PRO A 144 14.94 18.01 14.89
CA PRO A 144 16.01 17.53 14.00
C PRO A 144 16.20 16.01 14.03
N GLU A 145 16.61 15.44 12.89
CA GLU A 145 16.95 14.01 12.72
C GLU A 145 18.00 13.50 13.72
N ASP A 146 18.93 14.36 14.17
CA ASP A 146 20.00 14.04 15.11
C ASP A 146 19.65 14.35 16.58
N THR A 147 18.40 14.73 16.88
CA THR A 147 17.95 14.98 18.26
C THR A 147 18.00 13.70 19.08
N ALA A 148 18.58 13.75 20.28
CA ALA A 148 18.58 12.60 21.17
C ALA A 148 17.15 12.25 21.63
N PRO A 149 16.77 10.96 21.70
CA PRO A 149 15.47 10.55 22.22
C PRO A 149 15.37 10.86 23.73
N GLY A 150 14.16 11.14 24.20
CA GLY A 150 13.90 11.42 25.62
C GLY A 150 12.89 12.54 25.87
N LEU A 151 12.80 12.98 27.12
CA LEU A 151 11.89 14.04 27.57
C LEU A 151 12.62 15.39 27.67
N TYR A 152 12.09 16.38 26.97
CA TYR A 152 12.55 17.77 26.99
C TYR A 152 11.51 18.66 27.70
N GLU A 153 11.98 19.63 28.48
CA GLU A 153 11.15 20.58 29.21
C GLU A 153 11.44 22.00 28.71
N GLY A 154 10.44 22.61 28.09
CA GLY A 154 10.46 23.96 27.56
C GLY A 154 9.32 24.82 28.08
N ARG A 155 9.23 26.04 27.55
CA ARG A 155 8.17 27.00 27.85
C ARG A 155 7.88 27.88 26.65
N VAL A 156 6.63 28.31 26.51
CA VAL A 156 6.28 29.48 25.68
C VAL A 156 5.97 30.64 26.61
N THR A 157 6.70 31.74 26.44
CA THR A 157 6.55 32.97 27.22
C THR A 157 6.03 34.09 26.34
N VAL A 158 4.93 34.69 26.78
CA VAL A 158 4.28 35.84 26.16
C VAL A 158 4.57 37.07 27.01
N MET A 159 5.08 38.12 26.39
CA MET A 159 5.39 39.41 26.99
C MET A 159 4.55 40.51 26.33
N ALA A 160 3.90 41.35 27.14
CA ALA A 160 3.16 42.52 26.66
C ALA A 160 3.06 43.56 27.78
N GLY A 161 3.24 44.84 27.46
CA GLY A 161 3.06 45.95 28.43
C GLY A 161 3.93 45.87 29.69
N GLY A 162 5.10 45.23 29.61
CA GLY A 162 5.99 45.00 30.76
C GLY A 162 5.55 43.87 31.72
N GLN A 163 4.51 43.12 31.37
CA GLN A 163 4.11 41.89 32.05
C GLN A 163 4.49 40.67 31.21
N SER A 164 4.66 39.52 31.86
CA SER A 164 4.91 38.24 31.21
C SER A 164 4.05 37.14 31.82
N ALA A 165 3.54 36.24 30.97
CA ALA A 165 2.91 34.99 31.38
C ALA A 165 3.49 33.84 30.53
N SER A 166 3.28 32.58 30.93
CA SER A 166 3.89 31.44 30.23
C SER A 166 3.09 30.16 30.41
N VAL A 167 3.24 29.26 29.45
CA VAL A 167 2.83 27.85 29.54
C VAL A 167 4.06 26.97 29.51
N SER A 168 4.03 25.87 30.25
CA SER A 168 5.09 24.85 30.23
C SER A 168 4.83 23.85 29.10
N VAL A 169 5.87 23.39 28.42
CA VAL A 169 5.76 22.46 27.30
C VAL A 169 6.72 21.32 27.56
N SER A 170 6.17 20.12 27.72
CA SER A 170 6.96 18.89 27.79
C SER A 170 6.91 18.21 26.43
N LEU A 171 8.06 17.86 25.85
CA LEU A 171 8.16 17.16 24.56
C LEU A 171 8.85 15.82 24.75
N ARG A 172 8.17 14.72 24.43
CA ARG A 172 8.81 13.41 24.23
C ARG A 172 9.32 13.31 22.80
N VAL A 173 10.62 13.13 22.63
CA VAL A 173 11.24 12.72 21.36
C VAL A 173 11.35 11.20 21.34
N TRP A 174 10.72 10.55 20.36
CA TRP A 174 10.78 9.09 20.17
C TRP A 174 12.11 8.64 19.54
N ASP A 175 12.51 7.39 19.78
CA ASP A 175 13.77 6.82 19.27
C ASP A 175 13.67 6.24 17.84
N PHE A 176 12.93 6.92 16.97
CA PHE A 176 12.92 6.69 15.52
C PHE A 176 12.82 8.05 14.81
N SER A 177 12.96 8.09 13.49
CA SER A 177 12.79 9.29 12.68
C SER A 177 11.72 9.10 11.62
N LEU A 178 11.26 10.19 11.00
CA LEU A 178 10.44 10.14 9.80
C LEU A 178 11.30 10.20 8.54
N PRO A 179 10.87 9.59 7.42
CA PRO A 179 11.51 9.77 6.13
C PRO A 179 11.26 11.19 5.61
N LYS A 180 12.18 11.72 4.79
CA LYS A 180 12.00 13.03 4.12
C LYS A 180 10.92 12.98 3.04
N ARG A 181 10.90 11.91 2.26
CA ARG A 181 9.89 11.64 1.24
C ARG A 181 8.74 10.86 1.88
N PRO A 182 7.48 11.33 1.82
CA PRO A 182 6.34 10.56 2.29
C PRO A 182 6.15 9.25 1.51
N SER A 183 5.60 8.24 2.19
CA SER A 183 5.21 6.96 1.61
C SER A 183 3.94 7.09 0.77
N LEU A 184 2.96 7.86 1.24
CA LEU A 184 1.73 8.18 0.48
C LEU A 184 2.07 9.12 -0.69
N LYS A 185 1.54 8.86 -1.90
CA LYS A 185 1.77 9.75 -3.07
C LYS A 185 0.96 11.04 -2.95
N LEU A 186 1.60 12.21 -3.00
CA LEU A 186 0.97 13.50 -2.70
C LEU A 186 1.04 14.48 -3.88
N ALA A 187 -0.11 14.78 -4.48
CA ALA A 187 -0.25 15.63 -5.66
C ALA A 187 -1.15 16.85 -5.39
N PHE A 188 -0.57 18.01 -5.10
CA PHE A 188 -1.32 19.24 -4.79
C PHE A 188 -1.15 20.25 -5.91
N ALA A 189 -2.24 20.58 -6.62
CA ALA A 189 -2.09 21.39 -7.82
C ALA A 189 -1.75 22.86 -7.51
N PHE A 190 -0.64 23.32 -8.08
CA PHE A 190 -0.10 24.66 -7.92
C PHE A 190 -0.20 25.46 -9.23
N GLN A 191 -0.64 26.72 -9.12
CA GLN A 191 -1.03 27.56 -10.25
C GLN A 191 -0.43 28.97 -10.14
N PRO A 192 0.74 29.22 -10.77
CA PRO A 192 1.43 30.51 -10.74
C PRO A 192 0.60 31.70 -11.22
N ASN A 193 -0.25 31.49 -12.23
CA ASN A 193 -1.12 32.51 -12.83
C ASN A 193 -2.13 33.09 -11.82
N TRP A 194 -2.75 32.25 -10.98
CA TRP A 194 -3.72 32.72 -9.97
C TRP A 194 -3.09 33.62 -8.91
N MET A 195 -1.82 33.36 -8.55
CA MET A 195 -1.05 34.26 -7.70
C MET A 195 -0.71 35.57 -8.42
N GLN A 196 -0.24 35.51 -9.68
CA GLN A 196 0.08 36.70 -10.49
C GLN A 196 -1.14 37.61 -10.69
N ASP A 197 -2.32 37.03 -10.94
CA ASP A 197 -3.58 37.76 -11.08
C ASP A 197 -3.98 38.48 -9.80
N TYR A 198 -3.83 37.83 -8.63
CA TYR A 198 -4.08 38.43 -7.32
C TYR A 198 -3.07 39.55 -7.00
N TYR A 199 -1.77 39.30 -7.22
CA TYR A 199 -0.71 40.27 -6.97
C TYR A 199 -0.75 41.44 -7.95
N GLY A 200 -1.25 41.23 -9.17
CA GLY A 200 -1.37 42.23 -10.22
C GLY A 200 -0.06 42.50 -10.97
N TYR A 201 0.94 41.62 -10.82
CA TYR A 201 2.25 41.69 -11.48
C TYR A 201 2.81 40.27 -11.70
N SER A 202 3.71 40.13 -12.67
CA SER A 202 4.41 38.87 -12.92
C SER A 202 5.40 38.57 -11.79
N LEU A 203 5.23 37.42 -11.13
CA LEU A 203 6.12 36.96 -10.07
C LEU A 203 7.50 36.58 -10.65
N SER A 204 8.55 36.84 -9.87
CA SER A 204 9.89 36.36 -10.18
C SER A 204 9.99 34.84 -9.92
N ARG A 205 11.05 34.21 -10.45
CA ARG A 205 11.32 32.79 -10.24
C ARG A 205 11.45 32.48 -8.75
N GLU A 206 12.20 33.32 -8.04
CA GLU A 206 12.47 33.19 -6.61
C GLU A 206 11.18 33.29 -5.77
N GLN A 207 10.20 34.10 -6.19
CA GLN A 207 8.89 34.18 -5.54
C GLN A 207 8.06 32.90 -5.76
N LEU A 208 8.14 32.28 -6.94
CA LEU A 208 7.47 31.01 -7.23
C LEU A 208 8.12 29.83 -6.50
N GLU A 209 9.46 29.79 -6.46
CA GLU A 209 10.21 28.77 -5.72
C GLU A 209 9.96 28.90 -4.21
N ALA A 210 9.92 30.12 -3.65
CA ALA A 210 9.53 30.36 -2.26
C ALA A 210 8.09 29.94 -1.95
N ALA A 211 7.16 30.11 -2.89
CA ALA A 211 5.77 29.66 -2.73
C ALA A 211 5.66 28.12 -2.71
N GLN A 212 6.42 27.44 -3.58
CA GLN A 212 6.52 25.98 -3.60
C GLN A 212 7.23 25.44 -2.37
N ASP A 213 8.25 26.13 -1.87
CA ASP A 213 8.97 25.77 -0.65
C ASP A 213 8.01 25.73 0.55
N VAL A 214 7.12 26.72 0.69
CA VAL A 214 6.06 26.71 1.71
C VAL A 214 5.12 25.50 1.58
N MET A 215 4.93 24.91 0.39
CA MET A 215 4.18 23.65 0.25
C MET A 215 5.02 22.44 0.69
N LEU A 216 6.27 22.37 0.25
CA LEU A 216 7.20 21.27 0.54
C LEU A 216 7.57 21.18 2.03
N GLU A 217 7.72 22.31 2.72
CA GLU A 217 7.89 22.42 4.17
C GLU A 217 6.71 21.81 4.97
N HIS A 218 5.55 21.64 4.33
CA HIS A 218 4.37 20.98 4.88
C HIS A 218 4.10 19.61 4.22
N ARG A 219 5.12 19.03 3.57
CA ARG A 219 5.07 17.74 2.85
C ARG A 219 4.08 17.69 1.68
N LEU A 220 3.60 18.83 1.18
CA LEU A 220 2.64 18.90 0.08
C LEU A 220 3.37 19.06 -1.27
N GLY A 221 3.33 18.04 -2.13
CA GLY A 221 3.99 18.06 -3.45
C GLY A 221 3.34 19.03 -4.45
N PRO A 222 4.01 20.12 -4.89
CA PRO A 222 3.44 21.09 -5.83
C PRO A 222 3.48 20.56 -7.26
N VAL A 223 2.33 20.19 -7.82
CA VAL A 223 2.23 19.69 -9.22
C VAL A 223 1.59 20.71 -10.17
N PRO A 224 2.14 20.92 -11.38
CA PRO A 224 1.50 21.76 -12.38
C PRO A 224 0.38 20.98 -13.10
N MET A 225 -0.81 21.57 -13.18
CA MET A 225 -1.98 20.99 -13.85
C MET A 225 -2.66 22.02 -14.77
N TRP A 226 -3.64 21.60 -15.58
CA TRP A 226 -4.51 22.46 -16.40
C TRP A 226 -3.82 23.53 -17.28
N GLY A 227 -2.66 23.19 -17.84
CA GLY A 227 -1.93 24.10 -18.73
C GLY A 227 -0.99 25.08 -18.02
N SER A 228 -0.87 25.03 -16.68
CA SER A 228 0.35 25.49 -16.03
C SER A 228 1.52 24.70 -16.59
N THR A 229 2.56 25.38 -17.05
CA THR A 229 3.79 24.68 -17.43
C THR A 229 4.52 24.22 -16.17
N GLY A 230 4.72 25.10 -15.19
CA GLY A 230 5.56 24.81 -14.01
C GLY A 230 7.02 24.58 -14.40
N ASP A 231 7.52 25.31 -15.39
CA ASP A 231 8.87 25.12 -15.92
C ASP A 231 9.96 25.38 -14.86
N GLU A 232 9.65 26.19 -13.84
CA GLU A 232 10.52 26.42 -12.68
C GLU A 232 10.85 25.14 -11.90
N LEU A 233 9.93 24.16 -11.84
CA LEU A 233 10.15 22.86 -11.17
C LEU A 233 11.10 21.95 -11.95
N TYR A 234 11.13 22.08 -13.28
CA TYR A 234 11.81 21.15 -14.18
C TYR A 234 13.16 21.68 -14.67
N GLU A 235 13.96 22.17 -13.72
CA GLU A 235 15.36 22.56 -13.91
C GLU A 235 16.27 21.64 -13.06
N PRO A 236 17.46 21.19 -13.54
CA PRO A 236 18.23 20.12 -12.90
C PRO A 236 18.64 20.35 -11.44
N THR A 237 18.72 21.60 -10.99
CA THR A 237 19.00 21.95 -9.58
C THR A 237 17.70 21.93 -8.78
N ARG A 238 16.68 22.69 -9.23
CA ARG A 238 15.40 22.83 -8.53
C ARG A 238 14.65 21.50 -8.40
N LEU A 239 14.71 20.63 -9.42
CA LEU A 239 14.13 19.29 -9.36
C LEU A 239 14.75 18.46 -8.22
N ARG A 240 16.06 18.53 -8.03
CA ARG A 240 16.76 17.84 -6.92
C ARG A 240 16.41 18.43 -5.56
N GLU A 241 16.36 19.76 -5.44
CA GLU A 241 15.89 20.42 -4.21
C GLU A 241 14.46 19.98 -3.83
N CYS A 242 13.54 19.90 -4.80
CA CYS A 242 12.18 19.41 -4.55
C CYS A 242 12.16 17.95 -4.09
N ILE A 243 12.98 17.08 -4.67
CA ILE A 243 13.12 15.66 -4.24
C ILE A 243 13.68 15.58 -2.81
N GLU A 244 14.72 16.34 -2.50
CA GLU A 244 15.34 16.41 -1.17
C GLU A 244 14.38 16.95 -0.10
N LYS A 245 13.48 17.89 -0.48
CA LYS A 245 12.37 18.39 0.34
C LYS A 245 11.10 17.49 0.30
N GLY A 246 11.21 16.25 -0.17
CA GLY A 246 10.17 15.24 0.00
C GLY A 246 9.20 15.02 -1.19
N MET A 247 9.35 15.73 -2.31
CA MET A 247 8.44 15.59 -3.46
C MET A 247 8.47 14.16 -4.05
N ASN A 248 7.30 13.54 -4.20
CA ASN A 248 7.13 12.13 -4.58
C ASN A 248 6.10 11.87 -5.71
N VAL A 249 5.65 12.91 -6.41
CA VAL A 249 4.81 12.81 -7.60
C VAL A 249 5.23 13.84 -8.65
N PHE A 250 5.45 13.41 -9.88
CA PHE A 250 5.77 14.26 -11.05
C PHE A 250 4.79 14.00 -12.18
N LEU A 251 3.99 15.01 -12.55
CA LEU A 251 3.00 14.88 -13.63
C LEU A 251 3.59 15.24 -15.00
N LEU A 252 3.50 14.31 -15.95
CA LEU A 252 3.98 14.45 -17.31
C LEU A 252 2.82 14.58 -18.32
N PRO A 253 2.91 15.49 -19.31
CA PRO A 253 1.93 15.60 -20.38
C PRO A 253 2.11 14.46 -21.40
N LEU A 254 1.02 14.06 -22.07
CA LEU A 254 1.02 12.93 -23.00
C LEU A 254 1.84 13.15 -24.30
N LYS A 255 2.16 14.41 -24.65
CA LYS A 255 2.81 14.76 -25.92
C LYS A 255 3.45 16.14 -25.90
N GLY A 256 4.33 16.38 -26.88
CA GLY A 256 5.05 17.65 -27.07
C GLY A 256 6.44 17.66 -26.47
N SER A 257 7.22 18.71 -26.74
CA SER A 257 8.63 18.81 -26.33
C SER A 257 8.84 18.84 -24.81
N LEU A 258 7.85 19.31 -24.04
CA LEU A 258 7.88 19.31 -22.58
C LEU A 258 7.92 17.89 -21.99
N LEU A 259 7.28 16.91 -22.64
CA LEU A 259 7.37 15.51 -22.23
C LEU A 259 8.83 15.01 -22.33
N GLU A 260 9.43 15.13 -23.50
CA GLU A 260 10.78 14.63 -23.78
C GLU A 260 11.87 15.34 -22.95
N SER A 261 11.66 16.61 -22.57
CA SER A 261 12.58 17.32 -21.68
C SER A 261 12.41 16.91 -20.21
N ARG A 262 11.18 16.76 -19.72
CA ARG A 262 10.90 16.46 -18.31
C ARG A 262 11.15 15.01 -17.97
N GLU A 263 10.73 14.08 -18.82
CA GLU A 263 10.99 12.64 -18.66
C GLU A 263 12.50 12.37 -18.55
N ARG A 264 13.31 12.98 -19.43
CA ARG A 264 14.77 12.89 -19.34
C ARG A 264 15.31 13.41 -18.00
N LEU A 265 14.88 14.60 -17.56
CA LEU A 265 15.36 15.20 -16.30
C LEU A 265 14.98 14.37 -15.06
N ILE A 266 13.75 13.83 -15.02
CA ILE A 266 13.28 12.94 -13.95
C ILE A 266 14.07 11.63 -13.96
N ARG A 267 14.35 11.07 -15.14
CA ARG A 267 15.17 9.85 -15.28
C ARG A 267 16.63 10.08 -14.89
N GLU A 268 17.21 11.22 -15.28
CA GLU A 268 18.55 11.67 -14.84
C GLU A 268 18.62 11.91 -13.31
N ALA A 269 17.50 12.33 -12.69
CA ALA A 269 17.37 12.47 -11.25
C ALA A 269 17.08 11.15 -10.50
N GLY A 270 16.87 10.04 -11.21
CA GLY A 270 16.67 8.70 -10.62
C GLY A 270 15.27 8.43 -10.05
N VAL A 271 14.29 9.32 -10.24
CA VAL A 271 12.94 9.25 -9.63
C VAL A 271 11.84 8.97 -10.65
N ILE A 272 12.13 8.21 -11.71
CA ILE A 272 11.17 7.94 -12.81
C ILE A 272 9.96 7.12 -12.37
N SER A 273 10.08 6.31 -11.32
CA SER A 273 8.97 5.59 -10.67
C SER A 273 7.95 6.50 -9.99
N ASP A 274 8.31 7.77 -9.74
CA ASP A 274 7.41 8.79 -9.19
C ASP A 274 6.79 9.67 -10.31
N ALA A 275 6.98 9.29 -11.58
CA ALA A 275 6.40 10.00 -12.73
C ALA A 275 5.10 9.35 -13.22
N TYR A 276 4.11 10.19 -13.51
CA TYR A 276 2.78 9.77 -13.92
C TYR A 276 2.31 10.56 -15.13
N ALA A 277 1.74 9.87 -16.12
CA ALA A 277 1.16 10.48 -17.30
C ALA A 277 -0.26 10.98 -17.00
N PHE A 278 -0.45 12.30 -17.06
CA PHE A 278 -1.74 12.96 -16.85
C PHE A 278 -2.04 13.89 -18.04
N GLY A 279 -3.22 13.74 -18.65
CA GLY A 279 -3.63 14.62 -19.76
C GLY A 279 -5.11 14.69 -20.07
N TYR A 280 -5.94 13.95 -19.33
CA TYR A 280 -7.40 13.99 -19.40
C TYR A 280 -7.94 14.05 -17.97
N ASP A 281 -8.94 14.87 -17.75
CA ASP A 281 -9.46 15.22 -16.43
C ASP A 281 -10.96 14.89 -16.35
N GLU A 282 -11.38 14.18 -15.29
CA GLU A 282 -12.75 13.75 -15.01
C GLU A 282 -13.51 13.22 -16.25
N ILE A 283 -12.83 12.43 -17.08
CA ILE A 283 -13.27 12.16 -18.45
C ILE A 283 -14.64 11.49 -18.52
N LEU A 284 -14.98 10.64 -17.55
CA LEU A 284 -16.30 10.01 -17.48
C LEU A 284 -17.44 11.02 -17.25
N MET A 285 -17.19 12.06 -16.45
CA MET A 285 -18.17 13.07 -16.04
C MET A 285 -18.26 14.24 -17.04
N HIS A 286 -17.15 14.59 -17.70
CA HIS A 286 -17.03 15.84 -18.46
C HIS A 286 -16.75 15.69 -19.96
N SER A 287 -16.23 14.54 -20.42
CA SER A 287 -15.96 14.32 -21.85
C SER A 287 -15.95 12.83 -22.25
N PRO A 288 -17.00 12.04 -21.94
CA PRO A 288 -17.01 10.60 -22.23
C PRO A 288 -16.90 10.30 -23.74
N GLU A 289 -17.32 11.23 -24.61
CA GLU A 289 -17.14 11.15 -26.06
C GLU A 289 -15.65 11.21 -26.50
N ARG A 290 -14.75 11.64 -25.62
CA ARG A 290 -13.30 11.69 -25.86
C ARG A 290 -12.55 10.45 -25.38
N ILE A 291 -13.22 9.48 -24.75
CA ILE A 291 -12.60 8.21 -24.31
C ILE A 291 -11.81 7.51 -25.44
N PRO A 292 -12.31 7.39 -26.70
CA PRO A 292 -11.52 6.80 -27.79
C PRO A 292 -10.25 7.58 -28.13
N ALA A 293 -10.27 8.91 -27.99
CA ALA A 293 -9.09 9.74 -28.19
C ALA A 293 -8.10 9.62 -27.03
N MET A 294 -8.59 9.50 -25.78
CA MET A 294 -7.74 9.20 -24.62
C MET A 294 -7.08 7.84 -24.76
N ARG A 295 -7.83 6.79 -25.15
CA ARG A 295 -7.28 5.45 -25.41
C ARG A 295 -6.12 5.53 -26.42
N ALA A 296 -6.34 6.17 -27.57
CA ALA A 296 -5.30 6.34 -28.58
C ALA A 296 -4.07 7.15 -28.09
N ASP A 297 -4.25 8.24 -27.34
CA ASP A 297 -3.14 9.00 -26.76
C ASP A 297 -2.39 8.18 -25.69
N TYR A 298 -3.10 7.40 -24.86
CA TYR A 298 -2.54 6.58 -23.77
C TYR A 298 -1.82 5.32 -24.30
N GLU A 299 -2.32 4.72 -25.38
CA GLU A 299 -1.63 3.64 -26.12
C GLU A 299 -0.37 4.15 -26.81
N ALA A 300 -0.46 5.30 -27.50
CA ALA A 300 0.69 5.95 -28.12
C ALA A 300 1.77 6.31 -27.08
N PHE A 301 1.36 6.81 -25.90
CA PHE A 301 2.26 7.09 -24.78
C PHE A 301 2.94 5.80 -24.27
N ARG A 302 2.16 4.76 -23.93
CA ARG A 302 2.67 3.46 -23.42
C ARG A 302 3.61 2.78 -24.41
N SER A 303 3.40 2.97 -25.71
CA SER A 303 4.28 2.41 -26.75
C SER A 303 5.74 2.90 -26.65
N ARG A 304 5.94 4.11 -26.11
CA ARG A 304 7.24 4.78 -25.96
C ARG A 304 7.75 4.81 -24.52
N TYR A 305 6.87 4.98 -23.55
CA TYR A 305 7.19 5.06 -22.11
C TYR A 305 6.42 3.97 -21.37
N ARG A 306 7.04 2.78 -21.25
CA ARG A 306 6.40 1.59 -20.67
C ARG A 306 6.45 1.54 -19.14
N ASP A 307 7.34 2.32 -18.55
CA ASP A 307 7.67 2.39 -17.13
C ASP A 307 6.98 3.56 -16.40
N ILE A 308 6.17 4.36 -17.10
CA ILE A 308 5.46 5.52 -16.57
C ILE A 308 3.96 5.22 -16.55
N LEU A 309 3.36 5.22 -15.36
CA LEU A 309 1.95 4.87 -15.15
C LEU A 309 1.03 5.99 -15.63
N ARG A 310 -0.11 5.62 -16.23
CA ARG A 310 -1.11 6.53 -16.78
C ARG A 310 -2.25 6.66 -15.78
N ILE A 311 -2.53 7.89 -15.35
CA ILE A 311 -3.50 8.15 -14.28
C ILE A 311 -4.71 8.93 -14.82
N ASN A 312 -5.86 8.82 -14.15
CA ASN A 312 -7.05 9.60 -14.51
C ASN A 312 -7.91 9.93 -13.29
N THR A 313 -8.46 11.16 -13.24
CA THR A 313 -9.38 11.66 -12.20
C THR A 313 -10.82 11.14 -12.37
N SER A 314 -10.99 9.84 -12.55
CA SER A 314 -12.28 9.16 -12.64
C SER A 314 -12.30 7.92 -11.75
N GLN A 315 -13.50 7.43 -11.41
CA GLN A 315 -13.68 6.08 -10.87
C GLN A 315 -13.34 4.98 -11.90
N PRO A 316 -13.06 3.73 -11.47
CA PRO A 316 -12.99 2.57 -12.36
C PRO A 316 -14.25 2.44 -13.23
N ASP A 317 -14.05 2.13 -14.51
CA ASP A 317 -15.10 2.00 -15.53
C ASP A 317 -14.58 1.07 -16.64
N GLU A 318 -15.43 0.17 -17.12
CA GLU A 318 -15.12 -0.82 -18.17
C GLU A 318 -14.49 -0.18 -19.42
N ARG A 319 -14.85 1.07 -19.74
CA ARG A 319 -14.36 1.78 -20.92
C ARG A 319 -12.95 2.34 -20.75
N LEU A 320 -12.39 2.27 -19.54
CA LEU A 320 -11.10 2.84 -19.13
C LEU A 320 -10.08 1.81 -18.62
N ILE A 321 -10.56 0.68 -18.07
CA ILE A 321 -9.75 -0.23 -17.23
C ILE A 321 -8.52 -0.85 -17.92
N ASP A 322 -8.56 -1.07 -19.25
CA ASP A 322 -7.43 -1.63 -20.01
C ASP A 322 -6.22 -0.68 -20.16
N PHE A 323 -6.43 0.63 -19.99
CA PHE A 323 -5.45 1.65 -20.34
C PHE A 323 -5.27 2.77 -19.32
N VAL A 324 -6.07 2.83 -18.27
CA VAL A 324 -5.76 3.62 -17.06
C VAL A 324 -5.11 2.69 -16.04
N ASP A 325 -3.91 3.04 -15.59
CA ASP A 325 -3.16 2.24 -14.63
C ASP A 325 -3.65 2.55 -13.20
N ILE A 326 -3.73 3.84 -12.81
CA ILE A 326 -4.24 4.28 -11.51
C ILE A 326 -5.48 5.16 -11.67
N PHE A 327 -6.54 4.85 -10.93
CA PHE A 327 -7.73 5.67 -10.83
C PHE A 327 -7.62 6.63 -9.64
N VAL A 328 -7.74 7.94 -9.88
CA VAL A 328 -7.76 8.98 -8.86
C VAL A 328 -9.22 9.31 -8.58
N VAL A 329 -9.82 8.56 -7.67
CA VAL A 329 -11.26 8.47 -7.47
C VAL A 329 -11.76 9.60 -6.58
N PRO A 330 -12.77 10.39 -7.02
CA PRO A 330 -13.40 11.37 -6.15
C PRO A 330 -13.98 10.70 -4.90
N VAL A 331 -13.65 11.20 -3.69
CA VAL A 331 -13.95 10.52 -2.40
C VAL A 331 -15.44 10.12 -2.27
N GLN A 332 -16.35 10.92 -2.81
CA GLN A 332 -17.80 10.64 -2.84
C GLN A 332 -18.20 9.35 -3.61
N PHE A 333 -17.40 8.90 -4.56
CA PHE A 333 -17.66 7.72 -5.39
C PHE A 333 -16.92 6.48 -4.91
N PHE A 334 -15.94 6.64 -4.01
CA PHE A 334 -15.10 5.57 -3.50
C PHE A 334 -15.90 4.45 -2.81
N THR A 335 -15.45 3.21 -3.02
CA THR A 335 -15.79 2.01 -2.26
C THR A 335 -14.49 1.27 -1.91
N LEU A 336 -14.48 0.46 -0.84
CA LEU A 336 -13.30 -0.32 -0.45
C LEU A 336 -12.89 -1.35 -1.52
N GLU A 337 -13.86 -1.86 -2.26
CA GLU A 337 -13.70 -2.76 -3.41
C GLU A 337 -12.75 -2.18 -4.47
N MET A 338 -12.92 -0.91 -4.86
CA MET A 338 -12.05 -0.24 -5.85
C MET A 338 -10.56 -0.26 -5.48
N ALA A 339 -10.24 -0.14 -4.18
CA ALA A 339 -8.86 -0.17 -3.68
C ALA A 339 -8.33 -1.60 -3.44
N ARG A 340 -9.21 -2.60 -3.31
CA ARG A 340 -8.82 -4.02 -3.26
C ARG A 340 -8.48 -4.56 -4.64
N GLU A 341 -9.26 -4.19 -5.66
CA GLU A 341 -9.07 -4.63 -7.04
C GLU A 341 -7.83 -3.99 -7.70
N ARG A 342 -7.62 -2.69 -7.48
CA ARG A 342 -6.63 -1.89 -8.23
C ARG A 342 -6.05 -0.76 -7.39
N GLU A 343 -4.85 -0.32 -7.79
CA GLU A 343 -4.26 0.89 -7.20
C GLU A 343 -5.18 2.09 -7.41
N THR A 344 -5.58 2.69 -6.29
CA THR A 344 -6.54 3.80 -6.21
C THR A 344 -5.96 4.93 -5.39
N TRP A 345 -6.04 6.15 -5.92
CA TRP A 345 -5.76 7.39 -5.19
C TRP A 345 -7.08 8.10 -4.88
N TRP A 346 -7.12 8.91 -3.83
CA TRP A 346 -8.25 9.80 -3.57
C TRP A 346 -8.11 11.15 -4.25
N TYR A 347 -9.23 11.65 -4.78
CA TYR A 347 -9.38 13.00 -5.28
C TYR A 347 -10.37 13.77 -4.40
N SER A 348 -9.86 14.69 -3.59
CA SER A 348 -10.70 15.51 -2.72
C SER A 348 -11.10 16.78 -3.47
N VAL A 349 -12.27 16.71 -4.09
CA VAL A 349 -12.94 17.84 -4.75
C VAL A 349 -14.28 18.10 -4.06
N GLY A 350 -14.58 19.37 -3.79
CA GLY A 350 -15.82 19.77 -3.13
C GLY A 350 -17.04 19.49 -4.01
N SER A 351 -17.59 18.29 -3.94
CA SER A 351 -18.71 17.88 -4.79
C SER A 351 -20.00 18.54 -4.33
N ASP A 352 -20.67 19.23 -5.26
CA ASP A 352 -21.96 19.86 -5.02
C ASP A 352 -23.01 18.84 -4.56
N GLY A 353 -23.32 18.89 -3.26
CA GLY A 353 -24.42 18.16 -2.64
C GLY A 353 -24.07 16.81 -2.02
N LEU A 354 -22.85 16.25 -2.09
CA LEU A 354 -22.66 14.83 -1.74
C LEU A 354 -22.12 14.57 -0.32
N GLY A 355 -22.89 14.99 0.69
CA GLY A 355 -22.74 14.56 2.08
C GLY A 355 -21.46 15.03 2.81
N ASN A 356 -21.27 14.53 4.04
CA ASN A 356 -20.09 14.78 4.87
C ASN A 356 -19.01 13.73 4.57
N GLN A 357 -18.37 13.85 3.41
CA GLN A 357 -17.15 13.10 3.09
C GLN A 357 -15.93 13.78 3.75
N PRO A 358 -14.87 13.05 4.13
CA PRO A 358 -13.65 13.64 4.68
C PRO A 358 -13.04 14.67 3.73
N ASP A 359 -12.71 15.85 4.25
CA ASP A 359 -12.23 16.98 3.44
C ASP A 359 -11.42 17.97 4.28
N PHE A 360 -10.61 18.78 3.61
CA PHE A 360 -9.74 19.82 4.15
C PHE A 360 -10.40 21.21 4.10
N ARG A 361 -11.69 21.30 4.41
CA ARG A 361 -12.45 22.56 4.45
C ARG A 361 -12.36 23.24 5.82
N ILE A 362 -12.46 24.57 5.86
CA ILE A 362 -12.28 25.43 7.05
C ILE A 362 -13.23 25.02 8.18
N ASP A 363 -14.44 24.64 7.80
CA ASP A 363 -15.57 24.36 8.68
C ASP A 363 -15.80 22.86 8.93
N PHE A 364 -14.80 22.03 8.59
CA PHE A 364 -14.74 20.61 8.98
C PHE A 364 -14.09 20.42 10.36
N PRO A 365 -14.41 19.34 11.09
CA PRO A 365 -13.72 19.00 12.33
C PRO A 365 -12.21 18.81 12.12
N SER A 366 -11.39 19.34 13.02
CA SER A 366 -9.93 19.27 12.93
C SER A 366 -9.40 17.83 12.86
N LEU A 367 -10.06 16.90 13.55
CA LEU A 367 -9.73 15.47 13.52
C LEU A 367 -10.07 14.81 12.19
N VAL A 368 -11.05 15.31 11.45
CA VAL A 368 -11.25 14.88 10.05
C VAL A 368 -10.07 15.38 9.21
N GLN A 369 -9.62 16.62 9.40
CA GLN A 369 -8.49 17.19 8.64
C GLN A 369 -7.16 16.46 8.89
N ARG A 370 -6.84 16.03 10.13
CA ARG A 370 -5.65 15.23 10.47
C ARG A 370 -5.84 13.75 10.15
N GLY A 371 -6.98 13.17 10.57
CA GLY A 371 -7.28 11.75 10.46
C GLY A 371 -7.65 11.24 9.06
N PHE A 372 -7.93 12.13 8.09
CA PHE A 372 -8.30 11.71 6.74
C PHE A 372 -7.19 10.90 6.04
N LEU A 373 -5.91 11.17 6.31
CA LEU A 373 -4.83 10.38 5.71
C LEU A 373 -4.64 9.02 6.40
N LEU A 374 -4.94 8.90 7.71
CA LEU A 374 -5.10 7.59 8.35
C LEU A 374 -6.32 6.82 7.79
N ALA A 375 -7.36 7.52 7.31
CA ALA A 375 -8.45 6.86 6.59
C ALA A 375 -7.98 6.32 5.23
N ALA A 376 -7.03 6.98 4.57
CA ALA A 376 -6.43 6.47 3.33
C ALA A 376 -5.67 5.17 3.56
N TRP A 377 -4.90 5.08 4.67
CA TRP A 377 -4.27 3.83 5.11
C TRP A 377 -5.31 2.71 5.27
N LYS A 378 -6.35 2.95 6.08
CA LYS A 378 -7.43 1.98 6.33
C LYS A 378 -8.18 1.58 5.05
N ALA A 379 -8.28 2.48 4.08
CA ALA A 379 -8.96 2.27 2.82
C ALA A 379 -8.14 1.51 1.76
N GLY A 380 -6.84 1.25 2.00
CA GLY A 380 -5.94 0.70 0.98
C GLY A 380 -5.56 1.70 -0.12
N VAL A 381 -5.65 3.01 0.16
CA VAL A 381 -5.43 4.09 -0.82
C VAL A 381 -3.97 4.54 -0.81
N SER A 382 -3.31 4.50 -1.97
CA SER A 382 -1.86 4.73 -2.12
C SER A 382 -1.47 6.19 -2.44
N GLY A 383 -2.45 7.06 -2.67
CA GLY A 383 -2.18 8.48 -2.96
C GLY A 383 -3.36 9.41 -2.76
N GLN A 384 -3.05 10.71 -2.68
CA GLN A 384 -3.99 11.81 -2.54
C GLN A 384 -3.67 12.89 -3.57
N LEU A 385 -4.67 13.24 -4.39
CA LEU A 385 -4.65 14.40 -5.27
C LEU A 385 -5.58 15.48 -4.69
N TYR A 386 -5.08 16.70 -4.52
CA TYR A 386 -5.89 17.86 -4.15
C TYR A 386 -5.94 18.86 -5.30
N TRP A 387 -7.15 19.16 -5.75
CA TRP A 387 -7.39 19.85 -7.01
C TRP A 387 -6.75 21.24 -7.11
N ALA A 388 -6.71 22.04 -6.05
CA ALA A 388 -6.08 23.36 -6.11
C ALA A 388 -5.70 23.87 -4.72
N VAL A 389 -4.59 24.58 -4.59
CA VAL A 389 -4.22 25.17 -3.28
C VAL A 389 -4.38 26.70 -3.20
N GLN A 390 -4.57 27.40 -4.34
CA GLN A 390 -4.78 28.85 -4.43
C GLN A 390 -5.88 29.31 -5.43
N ARG A 391 -6.94 28.50 -5.63
CA ARG A 391 -7.95 28.66 -6.71
C ARG A 391 -8.53 30.07 -6.87
N GLU A 392 -8.96 30.67 -5.77
CA GLU A 392 -9.80 31.88 -5.78
C GLU A 392 -9.07 33.11 -5.26
N TRP A 393 -7.73 33.05 -5.25
CA TRP A 393 -6.92 34.24 -5.08
C TRP A 393 -7.30 35.34 -6.09
N PRO A 394 -7.53 35.10 -7.40
CA PRO A 394 -7.99 36.13 -8.33
C PRO A 394 -9.31 36.80 -7.91
N ALA A 395 -10.28 36.02 -7.43
CA ALA A 395 -11.57 36.51 -6.94
C ALA A 395 -11.46 37.27 -5.59
N ASN A 396 -10.36 37.12 -4.86
CA ASN A 396 -10.06 37.85 -3.63
C ASN A 396 -9.21 39.12 -3.86
N ARG A 397 -8.88 39.47 -5.11
CA ARG A 397 -8.02 40.63 -5.45
C ARG A 397 -8.59 41.98 -4.97
N ASP A 398 -9.91 42.16 -4.99
CA ASP A 398 -10.55 43.44 -4.66
C ASP A 398 -10.57 43.75 -3.15
N ILE A 399 -10.32 42.78 -2.28
CA ILE A 399 -10.17 42.98 -0.81
C ILE A 399 -8.94 43.84 -0.47
N LYS A 400 -7.99 43.99 -1.39
CA LYS A 400 -6.88 44.97 -1.26
C LYS A 400 -7.39 46.42 -1.25
N ASP A 401 -8.57 46.68 -1.80
CA ASP A 401 -9.22 47.99 -1.79
C ASP A 401 -10.00 48.19 -0.48
N LYS A 402 -9.31 48.69 0.55
CA LYS A 402 -9.88 49.00 1.88
C LYS A 402 -11.08 49.95 1.87
N SER A 403 -11.45 50.54 0.73
CA SER A 403 -12.64 51.39 0.61
C SER A 403 -13.96 50.62 0.42
N ARG A 404 -13.91 49.29 0.20
CA ARG A 404 -15.10 48.46 0.01
C ARG A 404 -15.74 48.03 1.35
N PRO A 405 -17.06 47.83 1.41
CA PRO A 405 -17.74 47.34 2.63
C PRO A 405 -17.45 45.88 2.99
N GLU A 406 -16.96 45.08 2.04
CA GLU A 406 -16.83 43.62 2.11
C GLU A 406 -15.36 43.16 2.19
N ASN A 407 -14.53 43.80 3.03
CA ASN A 407 -13.08 43.54 3.11
C ASN A 407 -12.70 42.20 3.79
N GLU A 408 -13.46 41.14 3.56
CA GLU A 408 -13.28 39.80 4.14
C GLU A 408 -12.85 38.80 3.08
N TRP A 409 -11.98 37.85 3.45
CA TRP A 409 -11.58 36.76 2.55
C TRP A 409 -12.78 35.90 2.17
N ARG A 410 -13.10 35.84 0.87
CA ARG A 410 -14.16 35.00 0.32
C ARG A 410 -13.70 33.54 0.35
N THR A 411 -14.41 32.71 1.11
CA THR A 411 -14.03 31.31 1.39
C THR A 411 -14.51 30.31 0.34
N GLY A 412 -15.55 30.62 -0.44
CA GLY A 412 -16.06 29.79 -1.54
C GLY A 412 -15.33 29.98 -2.87
N TYR A 413 -15.88 29.43 -3.96
CA TYR A 413 -15.28 29.47 -5.30
C TYR A 413 -16.25 29.60 -6.47
N HIS A 414 -15.74 29.95 -7.65
CA HIS A 414 -16.53 29.98 -8.89
C HIS A 414 -16.46 28.61 -9.60
N ASN A 415 -17.60 27.93 -9.71
CA ASN A 415 -17.70 26.67 -10.43
C ASN A 415 -17.36 26.87 -11.92
N VAL A 416 -16.40 26.10 -12.44
CA VAL A 416 -15.85 26.26 -13.80
C VAL A 416 -16.88 26.06 -14.93
N ASN A 417 -17.87 25.20 -14.70
CA ASN A 417 -18.84 24.80 -15.72
C ASN A 417 -20.06 25.72 -15.74
N THR A 418 -20.44 26.30 -14.60
CA THR A 418 -21.65 27.13 -14.46
C THR A 418 -21.37 28.61 -14.24
N GLY A 419 -20.15 28.98 -13.84
CA GLY A 419 -19.77 30.33 -13.40
C GLY A 419 -20.36 30.76 -12.05
N ALA A 420 -21.24 29.95 -11.46
CA ALA A 420 -21.93 30.26 -10.21
C ALA A 420 -20.97 30.21 -9.01
N TRP A 421 -21.27 31.03 -8.00
CA TRP A 421 -20.57 30.97 -6.72
C TRP A 421 -21.03 29.75 -5.91
N VAL A 422 -20.08 28.92 -5.51
CA VAL A 422 -20.27 27.75 -4.64
C VAL A 422 -19.74 28.09 -3.26
N GLN A 423 -20.59 27.95 -2.25
CA GLN A 423 -20.22 28.13 -0.86
C GLN A 423 -19.60 26.83 -0.32
N ASP A 424 -18.30 26.70 -0.51
CA ASP A 424 -17.51 25.55 -0.06
C ASP A 424 -16.25 26.06 0.65
N ASN A 425 -16.29 26.13 1.97
CA ASN A 425 -15.41 27.01 2.74
C ASN A 425 -13.96 26.52 2.76
N GLY A 426 -13.09 27.16 1.97
CA GLY A 426 -11.69 26.78 1.81
C GLY A 426 -11.45 25.73 0.72
N GLY A 427 -12.49 25.32 0.00
CA GLY A 427 -12.37 24.42 -1.16
C GLY A 427 -11.44 25.04 -2.21
N GLY A 428 -10.41 24.30 -2.61
CA GLY A 428 -9.42 24.78 -3.58
C GLY A 428 -8.47 25.88 -3.06
N ASN A 429 -8.54 26.23 -1.77
CA ASN A 429 -7.80 27.35 -1.17
C ASN A 429 -7.23 26.92 0.19
N LEU A 430 -6.01 26.38 0.17
CA LEU A 430 -5.29 25.92 1.36
C LEU A 430 -4.30 26.96 1.91
N PHE A 431 -3.82 27.86 1.05
CA PHE A 431 -2.86 28.90 1.40
C PHE A 431 -3.43 30.30 1.22
N TYR A 432 -2.80 31.25 1.90
CA TYR A 432 -3.12 32.68 1.85
C TYR A 432 -1.92 33.50 1.35
N PRO A 433 -2.12 34.73 0.84
CA PRO A 433 -1.03 35.58 0.37
C PRO A 433 -0.25 36.23 1.51
N ASP A 434 1.09 36.22 1.39
CA ASP A 434 2.02 36.90 2.31
C ASP A 434 2.08 38.43 2.09
N GLY A 435 1.69 38.90 0.90
CA GLY A 435 1.79 40.29 0.48
C GLY A 435 3.09 40.66 -0.26
N GLN A 436 4.08 39.76 -0.30
CA GLN A 436 5.39 39.94 -0.95
C GLN A 436 5.61 39.04 -2.17
N GLY A 437 4.64 38.17 -2.50
CA GLY A 437 4.67 37.34 -3.72
C GLY A 437 4.73 35.84 -3.44
N SER A 438 4.77 35.43 -2.17
CA SER A 438 4.75 34.02 -1.73
C SER A 438 3.39 33.68 -1.06
N MET A 439 3.39 32.60 -0.27
CA MET A 439 2.25 32.02 0.42
C MET A 439 2.45 31.96 1.94
N LEU A 440 1.34 31.89 2.67
CA LEU A 440 1.23 31.66 4.10
C LEU A 440 0.39 30.40 4.33
N PRO A 441 0.78 29.50 5.25
CA PRO A 441 0.03 28.30 5.54
C PRO A 441 -1.29 28.60 6.25
N SER A 442 -2.20 27.64 6.19
CA SER A 442 -3.38 27.58 7.05
C SER A 442 -3.21 26.58 8.19
N ALA A 443 -4.05 26.69 9.22
CA ALA A 443 -4.16 25.67 10.28
C ALA A 443 -4.50 24.29 9.71
N ARG A 444 -5.25 24.24 8.60
CA ARG A 444 -5.53 23.01 7.84
C ARG A 444 -4.29 22.40 7.19
N VAL A 445 -3.40 23.21 6.61
CA VAL A 445 -2.13 22.74 6.03
C VAL A 445 -1.22 22.15 7.11
N LYS A 446 -1.20 22.73 8.31
CA LYS A 446 -0.49 22.15 9.47
C LYS A 446 -1.06 20.78 9.83
N ARG A 447 -2.40 20.67 9.97
CA ARG A 447 -3.08 19.37 10.25
C ARG A 447 -2.92 18.34 9.14
N MET A 448 -2.81 18.76 7.87
CA MET A 448 -2.46 17.88 6.76
C MET A 448 -1.05 17.31 6.93
N ARG A 449 -0.05 18.16 7.21
CA ARG A 449 1.31 17.70 7.52
C ARG A 449 1.28 16.70 8.68
N ASP A 450 0.63 17.04 9.79
CA ASP A 450 0.51 16.16 10.95
C ASP A 450 -0.11 14.79 10.55
N GLY A 451 -1.14 14.80 9.70
CA GLY A 451 -1.78 13.57 9.20
C GLY A 451 -0.94 12.77 8.20
N ILE A 452 -0.05 13.42 7.44
CA ILE A 452 0.97 12.75 6.60
C ILE A 452 1.99 12.08 7.53
N GLU A 453 2.45 12.79 8.55
CA GLU A 453 3.44 12.29 9.52
C GLU A 453 2.86 11.12 10.34
N ASP A 454 1.58 11.17 10.71
CA ASP A 454 0.86 10.03 11.33
C ASP A 454 0.70 8.82 10.38
N TYR A 455 0.57 9.04 9.05
CA TYR A 455 0.58 7.96 8.06
C TYR A 455 1.97 7.30 8.00
N GLU A 456 3.06 8.09 8.06
CA GLU A 456 4.42 7.55 8.07
C GLU A 456 4.69 6.68 9.30
N TYR A 457 4.04 6.92 10.45
CA TYR A 457 4.12 6.00 11.60
C TYR A 457 3.57 4.61 11.24
N LEU A 458 2.48 4.50 10.47
CA LEU A 458 1.93 3.20 10.03
C LEU A 458 2.75 2.58 8.90
N ALA A 459 3.26 3.38 7.96
CA ALA A 459 4.17 2.90 6.93
C ALA A 459 5.45 2.30 7.54
N GLN A 460 6.03 2.97 8.53
CA GLN A 460 7.15 2.44 9.31
C GLN A 460 6.77 1.24 10.17
N LEU A 461 5.55 1.17 10.72
CA LEU A 461 5.12 0.01 11.52
C LEU A 461 4.94 -1.23 10.63
N ASN A 462 4.46 -1.06 9.41
CA ASN A 462 4.42 -2.11 8.38
C ASN A 462 5.84 -2.55 7.97
N THR A 463 6.76 -1.59 7.86
CA THR A 463 8.20 -1.84 7.65
C THR A 463 8.81 -2.63 8.81
N ALA A 464 8.50 -2.25 10.05
CA ALA A 464 8.90 -2.95 11.26
C ALA A 464 8.36 -4.39 11.31
N GLN A 465 7.13 -4.63 10.86
CA GLN A 465 6.55 -5.97 10.79
C GLN A 465 7.35 -6.88 9.85
N ALA A 466 7.66 -6.40 8.65
CA ALA A 466 8.44 -7.16 7.68
C ALA A 466 9.87 -7.44 8.19
N LEU A 467 10.51 -6.44 8.78
CA LEU A 467 11.82 -6.56 9.43
C LEU A 467 11.82 -7.60 10.57
N LEU A 468 10.80 -7.59 11.43
CA LEU A 468 10.68 -8.54 12.53
C LEU A 468 10.41 -9.97 12.01
N ARG A 469 9.48 -10.14 11.06
CA ARG A 469 9.22 -11.42 10.37
C ARG A 469 10.46 -12.01 9.70
N ARG A 470 11.36 -11.13 9.23
CA ARG A 470 12.62 -11.48 8.57
C ARG A 470 13.72 -11.87 9.56
N LYS A 471 14.02 -11.01 10.54
CA LYS A 471 15.13 -11.23 11.49
C LYS A 471 14.80 -12.24 12.58
N ARG A 472 13.52 -12.33 12.96
CA ARG A 472 13.00 -13.17 14.05
C ARG A 472 13.81 -13.09 15.36
N PRO A 473 14.14 -11.87 15.87
CA PRO A 473 14.83 -11.73 17.15
C PRO A 473 13.98 -12.25 18.31
N GLU A 474 14.60 -12.75 19.39
CA GLU A 474 13.89 -13.40 20.50
C GLU A 474 12.72 -12.54 21.05
N GLY A 475 11.48 -13.02 20.91
CA GLY A 475 10.27 -12.32 21.34
C GLY A 475 9.58 -11.44 20.28
N TRP A 476 10.03 -11.51 19.02
CA TRP A 476 9.42 -10.78 17.89
C TRP A 476 7.95 -11.10 17.65
N GLU A 477 7.50 -12.33 17.93
CA GLU A 477 6.13 -12.80 17.70
C GLU A 477 5.10 -11.92 18.44
N ARG A 478 5.44 -11.51 19.68
CA ARG A 478 4.60 -10.64 20.51
C ARG A 478 4.50 -9.22 19.94
N LEU A 479 5.54 -8.74 19.27
CA LEU A 479 5.47 -7.47 18.55
C LEU A 479 4.70 -7.63 17.25
N GLU A 480 4.86 -8.75 16.53
CA GLU A 480 4.10 -9.01 15.31
C GLU A 480 2.59 -8.95 15.56
N GLU A 481 2.08 -9.66 16.57
CA GLU A 481 0.66 -9.65 16.99
C GLU A 481 0.18 -8.20 17.26
N ARG A 482 0.92 -7.46 18.11
CA ARG A 482 0.63 -6.05 18.41
C ARG A 482 0.67 -5.15 17.17
N ILE A 483 1.56 -5.42 16.21
CA ILE A 483 1.63 -4.67 14.95
C ILE A 483 0.43 -4.99 14.06
N GLN A 484 0.04 -6.26 13.93
CA GLN A 484 -1.12 -6.68 13.15
C GLN A 484 -2.37 -5.93 13.63
N ASP A 485 -2.62 -5.88 14.94
CA ASP A 485 -3.72 -5.11 15.55
C ASP A 485 -3.66 -3.61 15.21
N LEU A 486 -2.48 -3.01 15.34
CA LEU A 486 -2.30 -1.57 15.13
C LEU A 486 -2.47 -1.19 13.65
N LEU A 487 -1.97 -1.97 12.70
CA LEU A 487 -2.05 -1.65 11.26
C LEU A 487 -3.49 -1.65 10.70
N GLN A 488 -4.46 -2.27 11.38
CA GLN A 488 -5.86 -2.31 10.92
C GLN A 488 -6.62 -0.98 11.10
N VAL A 489 -6.10 -0.04 11.92
CA VAL A 489 -6.75 1.24 12.28
C VAL A 489 -8.16 1.04 12.88
N PRO A 490 -8.34 1.09 14.21
CA PRO A 490 -9.61 0.71 14.86
C PRO A 490 -10.86 1.46 14.37
N ASP A 491 -12.01 0.77 14.35
CA ASP A 491 -13.33 1.35 14.06
C ASP A 491 -13.76 2.44 15.06
N ALA A 492 -13.19 2.43 16.26
CA ALA A 492 -13.33 3.52 17.24
C ALA A 492 -12.61 4.81 16.82
N LEU A 493 -11.66 4.72 15.87
CA LEU A 493 -10.93 5.85 15.31
C LEU A 493 -11.52 6.27 13.95
N ILE A 494 -11.66 5.31 13.03
CA ILE A 494 -12.08 5.53 11.64
C ILE A 494 -12.96 4.38 11.17
N ARG A 495 -14.15 4.69 10.66
CA ARG A 495 -15.10 3.76 10.05
C ARG A 495 -15.30 4.09 8.58
N ILE A 496 -15.25 3.06 7.74
CA ILE A 496 -15.50 3.11 6.30
C ILE A 496 -16.50 1.98 6.02
N ARG A 497 -17.80 2.27 6.13
CA ARG A 497 -18.86 1.25 6.13
C ARG A 497 -19.55 1.19 4.76
N PRO A 498 -19.67 0.00 4.13
CA PRO A 498 -20.45 -0.17 2.90
C PRO A 498 -21.95 -0.41 3.15
N ASP A 499 -22.39 -0.52 4.41
CA ASP A 499 -23.65 -1.18 4.77
C ASP A 499 -24.85 -0.24 5.01
N PHE A 500 -26.03 -0.75 4.65
CA PHE A 500 -27.35 -0.15 4.86
C PHE A 500 -27.97 -0.48 6.23
N SER A 501 -27.54 -1.58 6.87
CA SER A 501 -28.18 -2.14 8.08
C SER A 501 -28.23 -1.17 9.27
N GLU A 502 -27.15 -0.41 9.51
CA GLU A 502 -27.08 0.59 10.60
C GLU A 502 -27.96 1.83 10.36
N ARG A 503 -28.57 1.96 9.17
CA ARG A 503 -29.44 3.08 8.78
C ARG A 503 -30.94 2.74 8.95
N GLY A 504 -31.24 1.66 9.68
CA GLY A 504 -32.59 1.12 9.85
C GLY A 504 -33.18 0.46 8.60
N TRP A 505 -32.39 0.21 7.56
CA TRP A 505 -32.83 -0.46 6.33
C TRP A 505 -32.18 -1.83 6.18
N HIS A 506 -33.00 -2.87 6.12
CA HIS A 506 -32.59 -4.26 5.94
C HIS A 506 -32.74 -4.68 4.47
N VAL A 507 -31.77 -5.41 3.93
CA VAL A 507 -31.85 -5.97 2.57
C VAL A 507 -32.49 -7.36 2.59
N VAL A 508 -33.24 -7.67 1.55
CA VAL A 508 -33.82 -8.99 1.24
C VAL A 508 -33.40 -9.35 -0.19
N GLY A 509 -32.76 -10.49 -0.35
CA GLY A 509 -31.97 -10.81 -1.54
C GLY A 509 -30.53 -10.31 -1.40
N ASP A 510 -29.77 -10.44 -2.49
CA ASP A 510 -28.34 -10.13 -2.56
C ASP A 510 -28.03 -8.62 -2.31
N PRO A 511 -27.27 -8.28 -1.24
CA PRO A 511 -26.90 -6.90 -0.93
C PRO A 511 -26.02 -6.21 -1.98
N SER A 512 -25.21 -6.94 -2.76
CA SER A 512 -24.38 -6.36 -3.83
C SER A 512 -25.22 -5.69 -4.92
N LYS A 513 -26.47 -6.12 -5.08
CA LYS A 513 -27.43 -5.54 -6.02
C LYS A 513 -28.03 -4.21 -5.52
N CYS A 514 -27.75 -3.79 -4.29
CA CYS A 514 -28.16 -2.53 -3.69
C CYS A 514 -26.99 -1.55 -3.57
N SER A 515 -27.15 -0.31 -4.03
CA SER A 515 -26.10 0.72 -4.01
C SER A 515 -26.69 2.13 -3.97
N LEU A 516 -25.95 3.13 -3.50
CA LEU A 516 -26.40 4.53 -3.53
C LEU A 516 -25.86 5.28 -4.75
N THR A 517 -26.74 5.99 -5.46
CA THR A 517 -26.41 6.81 -6.62
C THR A 517 -26.66 8.30 -6.36
N THR A 518 -25.79 9.14 -6.88
CA THR A 518 -25.85 10.60 -6.80
C THR A 518 -26.13 11.26 -8.15
N HIS A 519 -26.35 10.45 -9.19
CA HIS A 519 -26.44 10.93 -10.56
C HIS A 519 -27.73 11.75 -10.79
N PRO A 520 -27.69 12.98 -11.35
CA PRO A 520 -28.84 13.88 -11.41
C PRO A 520 -30.08 13.37 -12.18
N SER A 521 -29.94 12.36 -13.04
CA SER A 521 -31.08 11.70 -13.72
C SER A 521 -31.66 10.50 -12.96
N ALA A 522 -31.07 10.17 -11.80
CA ALA A 522 -31.36 8.99 -10.99
C ALA A 522 -31.56 9.33 -9.51
N VAL A 523 -31.76 10.62 -9.18
CA VAL A 523 -32.18 11.16 -7.88
C VAL A 523 -33.44 12.00 -8.12
N TYR A 524 -34.39 11.97 -7.19
CA TYR A 524 -35.64 12.72 -7.25
C TYR A 524 -35.57 14.01 -6.44
N GLU A 525 -35.31 13.89 -5.13
CA GLU A 525 -35.33 15.00 -4.18
C GLU A 525 -34.44 14.67 -2.98
N GLY A 526 -33.22 15.20 -2.99
CA GLY A 526 -32.19 14.88 -2.01
C GLY A 526 -30.80 15.02 -2.63
N ARG A 527 -29.84 14.28 -2.06
CA ARG A 527 -28.44 14.19 -2.48
C ARG A 527 -28.13 12.86 -3.17
N GLN A 528 -28.83 11.79 -2.79
CA GLN A 528 -28.66 10.45 -3.37
C GLN A 528 -29.96 9.64 -3.31
N ALA A 529 -30.02 8.57 -4.11
CA ALA A 529 -31.13 7.63 -4.15
C ALA A 529 -30.61 6.20 -4.04
N LEU A 530 -31.46 5.29 -3.57
CA LEU A 530 -31.18 3.86 -3.63
C LEU A 530 -31.31 3.35 -5.06
N ARG A 531 -30.28 2.68 -5.57
CA ARG A 531 -30.27 1.90 -6.81
C ARG A 531 -30.30 0.41 -6.46
N ILE A 532 -31.31 -0.29 -6.96
CA ILE A 532 -31.41 -1.76 -6.98
C ILE A 532 -31.12 -2.23 -8.42
N LEU A 533 -30.36 -3.31 -8.56
CA LEU A 533 -30.14 -4.08 -9.80
C LEU A 533 -31.05 -5.31 -9.79
N PRO A 534 -32.25 -5.27 -10.40
CA PRO A 534 -33.27 -6.28 -10.16
C PRO A 534 -32.92 -7.65 -10.78
N GLN A 535 -33.28 -8.72 -10.08
CA GLN A 535 -33.08 -10.12 -10.50
C GLN A 535 -34.44 -10.83 -10.66
N LEU A 536 -34.45 -12.07 -11.18
CA LEU A 536 -35.69 -12.88 -11.20
C LEU A 536 -36.26 -13.09 -9.79
N THR A 537 -35.38 -13.30 -8.81
CA THR A 537 -35.71 -13.26 -7.40
C THR A 537 -35.85 -11.82 -6.93
N GLU A 538 -36.79 -11.60 -6.02
CA GLU A 538 -37.05 -10.27 -5.47
C GLU A 538 -35.84 -9.73 -4.69
N ILE A 539 -35.27 -8.63 -5.17
CA ILE A 539 -34.36 -7.80 -4.39
C ILE A 539 -35.20 -6.69 -3.77
N SER A 540 -35.17 -6.54 -2.45
CA SER A 540 -35.82 -5.42 -1.79
C SER A 540 -35.06 -4.91 -0.58
N MET A 541 -35.34 -3.66 -0.21
CA MET A 541 -34.88 -3.08 1.05
C MET A 541 -36.07 -2.65 1.89
N TYR A 542 -36.07 -2.96 3.19
CA TYR A 542 -37.18 -2.63 4.07
C TYR A 542 -36.77 -1.95 5.37
N GLN A 543 -37.70 -1.17 5.93
CA GLN A 543 -37.62 -0.61 7.26
C GLN A 543 -38.89 -0.92 8.05
N ASP A 544 -38.74 -1.26 9.33
CA ASP A 544 -39.83 -1.59 10.24
C ASP A 544 -40.12 -0.41 11.17
N VAL A 545 -41.35 0.12 11.14
CA VAL A 545 -41.80 1.20 12.03
C VAL A 545 -42.89 0.73 13.00
N PRO A 546 -42.93 1.21 14.25
CA PRO A 546 -43.99 0.91 15.19
C PRO A 546 -45.31 1.59 14.77
N VAL A 547 -46.43 0.88 14.92
CA VAL A 547 -47.77 1.37 14.52
C VAL A 547 -48.84 1.14 15.59
N SER A 548 -49.92 1.92 15.50
CA SER A 548 -51.08 1.81 16.38
C SER A 548 -52.30 1.23 15.64
N ALA A 549 -52.91 0.20 16.21
CA ALA A 549 -54.14 -0.39 15.69
C ALA A 549 -55.29 0.64 15.56
N GLY A 550 -56.08 0.54 14.49
CA GLY A 550 -57.23 1.41 14.22
C GLY A 550 -56.91 2.80 13.66
N LYS A 551 -55.63 3.14 13.45
CA LYS A 551 -55.17 4.35 12.79
C LYS A 551 -55.19 4.24 11.26
N SER A 552 -55.16 5.37 10.56
CA SER A 552 -54.92 5.40 9.11
C SER A 552 -53.44 5.65 8.83
N TYR A 553 -52.88 4.97 7.82
CA TYR A 553 -51.50 5.19 7.38
C TYR A 553 -51.43 5.38 5.86
N GLU A 554 -50.57 6.28 5.41
CA GLU A 554 -50.20 6.40 3.99
C GLU A 554 -48.68 6.35 3.84
N ILE A 555 -48.21 5.53 2.90
CA ILE A 555 -46.80 5.39 2.52
C ILE A 555 -46.67 5.97 1.11
N GLU A 556 -45.70 6.87 0.92
CA GLU A 556 -45.34 7.42 -0.38
C GLU A 556 -43.84 7.23 -0.66
N GLY A 557 -43.48 7.12 -1.93
CA GLY A 557 -42.10 7.04 -2.38
C GLY A 557 -41.99 7.19 -3.89
N TRP A 558 -40.82 7.59 -4.36
CA TRP A 558 -40.60 7.93 -5.78
C TRP A 558 -39.76 6.86 -6.45
N ILE A 559 -40.26 6.31 -7.56
CA ILE A 559 -39.61 5.21 -8.28
C ILE A 559 -39.27 5.62 -9.72
N LYS A 560 -38.04 5.39 -10.15
CA LYS A 560 -37.61 5.45 -11.56
C LYS A 560 -37.00 4.12 -11.98
N THR A 561 -37.14 3.73 -13.24
CA THR A 561 -36.48 2.53 -13.78
C THR A 561 -35.77 2.84 -15.09
N ASP A 562 -34.61 2.23 -15.30
CA ASP A 562 -33.92 2.22 -16.60
C ASP A 562 -33.92 0.78 -17.12
N ASP A 563 -34.48 0.60 -18.33
CA ASP A 563 -34.60 -0.64 -19.13
C ASP A 563 -35.08 -1.92 -18.41
N LEU A 564 -35.72 -1.77 -17.25
CA LEU A 564 -36.16 -2.88 -16.40
C LEU A 564 -37.20 -3.78 -17.10
N SER A 565 -36.84 -5.04 -17.34
CA SER A 565 -37.71 -6.07 -17.94
C SER A 565 -38.95 -6.38 -17.08
N GLY A 566 -38.79 -6.35 -15.75
CA GLY A 566 -39.82 -6.67 -14.77
C GLY A 566 -40.47 -5.43 -14.17
N SER A 567 -40.44 -5.29 -12.86
CA SER A 567 -41.16 -4.25 -12.13
C SER A 567 -40.46 -3.80 -10.85
N ALA A 568 -40.52 -2.51 -10.59
CA ALA A 568 -40.22 -1.88 -9.30
C ALA A 568 -41.51 -1.36 -8.63
N ARG A 569 -41.63 -1.47 -7.30
CA ARG A 569 -42.81 -1.04 -6.51
C ARG A 569 -42.47 -0.80 -5.04
N LEU A 570 -43.39 -0.16 -4.31
CA LEU A 570 -43.42 -0.17 -2.85
C LEU A 570 -44.27 -1.34 -2.35
N ARG A 571 -43.97 -1.83 -1.15
CA ARG A 571 -44.77 -2.80 -0.41
C ARG A 571 -44.92 -2.36 1.04
N ALA A 572 -46.08 -2.65 1.63
CA ALA A 572 -46.40 -2.44 3.02
C ALA A 572 -46.89 -3.76 3.64
N GLU A 573 -46.24 -4.23 4.70
CA GLU A 573 -46.58 -5.46 5.42
C GLU A 573 -46.76 -5.16 6.91
N VAL A 574 -47.88 -5.59 7.49
CA VAL A 574 -48.26 -5.27 8.87
C VAL A 574 -48.20 -6.53 9.71
N PHE A 575 -47.54 -6.44 10.87
CA PHE A 575 -47.30 -7.57 11.78
C PHE A 575 -47.87 -7.29 13.18
N ASP A 576 -48.26 -8.35 13.90
CA ASP A 576 -48.54 -8.29 15.34
C ASP A 576 -47.27 -8.37 16.20
N GLU A 577 -47.39 -8.24 17.53
CA GLU A 577 -46.27 -8.40 18.49
C GLU A 577 -45.57 -9.77 18.41
N ALA A 578 -46.20 -10.79 17.82
CA ALA A 578 -45.64 -12.12 17.66
C ALA A 578 -45.05 -12.35 16.25
N GLY A 579 -44.99 -11.31 15.41
CA GLY A 579 -44.43 -11.37 14.06
C GLY A 579 -45.36 -12.00 13.01
N ASN A 580 -46.65 -12.20 13.29
CA ASN A 580 -47.59 -12.74 12.31
C ASN A 580 -48.07 -11.65 11.35
N LEU A 581 -48.01 -11.92 10.05
CA LEU A 581 -48.51 -11.02 9.01
C LEU A 581 -50.05 -10.87 9.11
N LEU A 582 -50.51 -9.68 9.48
CA LEU A 582 -51.93 -9.30 9.58
C LEU A 582 -52.48 -8.72 8.27
N HIS A 583 -51.65 -7.99 7.51
CA HIS A 583 -52.07 -7.31 6.28
C HIS A 583 -50.87 -7.08 5.33
N LYS A 584 -51.13 -7.07 4.02
CA LYS A 584 -50.16 -6.77 2.97
C LYS A 584 -50.80 -5.93 1.88
N ALA A 585 -50.11 -4.89 1.45
CA ALA A 585 -50.48 -4.02 0.34
C ALA A 585 -49.24 -3.67 -0.52
N GLU A 586 -49.45 -3.32 -1.78
CA GLU A 586 -48.40 -2.89 -2.71
C GLU A 586 -48.86 -1.66 -3.50
N SER A 587 -47.92 -0.86 -3.97
CA SER A 587 -48.21 0.27 -4.85
C SER A 587 -48.47 -0.18 -6.29
N GLY A 588 -48.77 0.76 -7.19
CA GLY A 588 -48.56 0.55 -8.62
C GLY A 588 -47.09 0.21 -8.93
N THR A 589 -46.87 -0.52 -10.02
CA THR A 589 -45.54 -0.94 -10.51
C THR A 589 -44.99 0.01 -11.58
N VAL A 590 -43.68 0.21 -11.58
CA VAL A 590 -42.91 0.90 -12.63
C VAL A 590 -42.07 -0.14 -13.39
N SER A 591 -42.03 -0.06 -14.73
CA SER A 591 -41.37 -1.06 -15.61
C SER A 591 -40.81 -0.39 -16.87
N GLY A 592 -39.83 -1.03 -17.51
CA GLY A 592 -39.10 -0.50 -18.66
C GLY A 592 -38.25 0.72 -18.31
N SER A 593 -38.07 1.62 -19.27
CA SER A 593 -37.35 2.89 -19.10
C SER A 593 -38.31 4.07 -18.80
N SER A 594 -38.23 4.66 -17.61
CA SER A 594 -39.01 5.84 -17.21
C SER A 594 -38.17 7.12 -17.27
N ARG A 595 -38.62 8.12 -18.05
CA ARG A 595 -37.91 9.41 -18.22
C ARG A 595 -37.91 10.32 -16.98
N ARG A 596 -38.70 9.97 -15.96
CA ARG A 596 -38.87 10.67 -14.69
C ARG A 596 -39.20 9.65 -13.61
N PHE A 597 -39.00 10.05 -12.36
CA PHE A 597 -39.58 9.37 -11.22
C PHE A 597 -41.11 9.44 -11.25
N ILE A 598 -41.73 8.39 -10.74
CA ILE A 598 -43.17 8.19 -10.63
C ILE A 598 -43.50 8.00 -9.15
N GLN A 599 -44.37 8.86 -8.62
CA GLN A 599 -44.87 8.73 -7.26
C GLN A 599 -45.68 7.45 -7.13
N CYS A 600 -45.35 6.66 -6.12
CA CYS A 600 -46.02 5.42 -5.77
C CYS A 600 -46.57 5.57 -4.34
N THR A 601 -47.84 5.24 -4.15
CA THR A 601 -48.55 5.43 -2.86
C THR A 601 -49.23 4.14 -2.44
N ILE A 602 -49.26 3.89 -1.13
CA ILE A 602 -50.04 2.83 -0.48
C ILE A 602 -50.84 3.48 0.64
N SER A 603 -52.17 3.35 0.63
CA SER A 603 -53.04 3.80 1.72
C SER A 603 -53.60 2.61 2.49
N ILE A 604 -53.44 2.61 3.81
CA ILE A 604 -54.05 1.67 4.76
C ILE A 604 -55.08 2.47 5.59
N PRO A 605 -56.36 2.53 5.18
CA PRO A 605 -57.34 3.45 5.78
C PRO A 605 -57.69 3.12 7.24
N GLN A 606 -57.49 1.88 7.66
CA GLN A 606 -57.70 1.43 9.03
C GLN A 606 -56.75 0.25 9.32
N MET A 607 -55.74 0.49 10.16
CA MET A 607 -54.75 -0.47 10.60
C MET A 607 -55.42 -1.61 11.40
N PRO A 608 -55.13 -2.89 11.11
CA PRO A 608 -55.77 -4.03 11.79
C PRO A 608 -55.71 -4.00 13.33
N PRO A 609 -56.64 -4.69 14.02
CA PRO A 609 -56.51 -4.95 15.45
C PRO A 609 -55.21 -5.72 15.74
N ASN A 610 -54.54 -5.37 16.85
CA ASN A 610 -53.29 -5.97 17.33
C ASN A 610 -52.05 -5.72 16.44
N SER A 611 -52.10 -4.84 15.45
CA SER A 611 -50.90 -4.40 14.73
C SER A 611 -49.89 -3.75 15.67
N SER A 612 -48.63 -4.13 15.52
CA SER A 612 -47.48 -3.60 16.27
C SER A 612 -46.43 -2.97 15.35
N THR A 613 -46.15 -3.62 14.22
CA THR A 613 -45.11 -3.19 13.27
C THR A 613 -45.67 -3.04 11.85
N LEU A 614 -45.23 -2.00 11.14
CA LEU A 614 -45.41 -1.82 9.69
C LEU A 614 -44.03 -1.86 9.03
N ARG A 615 -43.84 -2.84 8.15
CA ARG A 615 -42.69 -2.96 7.26
C ARG A 615 -42.97 -2.23 5.96
N ILE A 616 -42.10 -1.30 5.58
CA ILE A 616 -42.10 -0.62 4.28
C ILE A 616 -40.96 -1.20 3.45
N SER A 617 -41.25 -1.82 2.30
CA SER A 617 -40.24 -2.39 1.39
C SER A 617 -40.19 -1.69 0.04
N LEU A 618 -38.98 -1.49 -0.47
CA LEU A 618 -38.61 -0.94 -1.78
C LEU A 618 -38.20 -2.12 -2.66
N VAL A 619 -39.02 -2.50 -3.64
CA VAL A 619 -38.98 -3.82 -4.27
C VAL A 619 -38.62 -3.73 -5.75
N GLY A 620 -37.59 -4.45 -6.20
CA GLY A 620 -37.22 -4.62 -7.61
C GLY A 620 -37.16 -6.09 -8.05
N ILE A 621 -37.81 -6.41 -9.17
CA ILE A 621 -37.84 -7.75 -9.80
C ILE A 621 -37.64 -7.62 -11.32
N ALA A 622 -36.88 -8.52 -11.94
CA ALA A 622 -36.78 -8.71 -13.39
C ALA A 622 -37.81 -9.75 -13.89
N ALA A 623 -38.25 -9.67 -15.15
CA ALA A 623 -39.24 -10.60 -15.72
C ALA A 623 -38.63 -11.81 -16.46
N ASN A 624 -37.30 -11.82 -16.64
CA ASN A 624 -36.53 -12.83 -17.32
C ASN A 624 -35.11 -12.91 -16.74
N ASP A 625 -34.39 -14.02 -16.99
CA ASP A 625 -32.96 -14.23 -16.67
C ASP A 625 -32.01 -13.35 -17.52
N SER A 626 -32.43 -12.13 -17.82
CA SER A 626 -31.63 -11.20 -18.59
C SER A 626 -30.57 -10.57 -17.69
N GLN A 627 -29.33 -11.06 -17.74
CA GLN A 627 -28.15 -10.37 -17.20
C GLN A 627 -27.79 -9.09 -17.99
N ASP A 628 -28.79 -8.25 -18.29
CA ASP A 628 -28.54 -6.96 -18.93
C ASP A 628 -28.11 -5.94 -17.87
N PRO A 629 -26.84 -5.48 -17.87
CA PRO A 629 -26.30 -4.57 -16.86
C PRO A 629 -26.94 -3.17 -16.90
N LEU A 630 -27.84 -2.91 -17.85
CA LEU A 630 -28.60 -1.67 -17.93
C LEU A 630 -29.83 -1.66 -17.01
N GLN A 631 -30.38 -2.82 -16.61
CA GLN A 631 -31.62 -2.89 -15.82
C GLN A 631 -31.44 -2.36 -14.39
N LYS A 632 -32.07 -1.22 -14.08
CA LYS A 632 -31.96 -0.53 -12.78
C LYS A 632 -33.33 -0.07 -12.28
N ALA A 633 -33.53 -0.15 -10.97
CA ALA A 633 -34.62 0.51 -10.25
C ALA A 633 -34.03 1.51 -9.25
N PHE A 634 -34.60 2.71 -9.19
CA PHE A 634 -34.18 3.79 -8.31
C PHE A 634 -35.32 4.19 -7.38
N PHE A 635 -35.04 4.34 -6.09
CA PHE A 635 -36.00 4.67 -5.03
C PHE A 635 -35.50 5.87 -4.24
N ASP A 636 -36.38 6.84 -4.01
CA ASP A 636 -36.03 8.09 -3.35
C ASP A 636 -37.24 8.72 -2.63
N ASN A 637 -36.96 9.62 -1.67
CA ASN A 637 -37.89 10.38 -0.85
C ASN A 637 -39.07 9.53 -0.33
N ILE A 638 -38.74 8.54 0.51
CA ILE A 638 -39.74 7.66 1.13
C ILE A 638 -40.35 8.36 2.33
N SER A 639 -41.67 8.34 2.46
CA SER A 639 -42.36 8.94 3.61
C SER A 639 -43.54 8.09 4.08
N VAL A 640 -43.83 8.19 5.38
CA VAL A 640 -44.99 7.54 5.99
C VAL A 640 -45.72 8.58 6.84
N THR A 641 -47.05 8.54 6.81
CA THR A 641 -47.89 9.36 7.70
C THR A 641 -48.88 8.50 8.48
N GLU A 642 -49.17 8.88 9.72
CA GLU A 642 -50.25 8.37 10.58
C GLU A 642 -51.33 9.44 10.74
N ASP A 643 -52.58 9.18 10.36
CA ASP A 643 -53.69 10.16 10.38
C ASP A 643 -53.29 11.53 9.78
N GLY A 644 -52.47 11.52 8.72
CA GLY A 644 -51.94 12.72 8.06
C GLY A 644 -50.80 13.44 8.80
N ARG A 645 -50.15 12.80 9.78
CA ARG A 645 -48.96 13.32 10.48
C ARG A 645 -47.72 12.50 10.11
N PRO A 646 -46.56 13.12 9.82
CA PRO A 646 -45.35 12.36 9.50
C PRO A 646 -44.93 11.39 10.60
N VAL A 647 -44.55 10.18 10.18
CA VAL A 647 -43.81 9.20 10.98
C VAL A 647 -42.34 9.32 10.59
N THR A 648 -41.43 9.34 11.57
CA THR A 648 -39.99 9.37 11.31
C THR A 648 -39.54 8.01 10.78
N LEU A 649 -38.87 8.02 9.62
CA LEU A 649 -38.08 6.94 9.08
C LEU A 649 -36.60 7.25 9.31
N ASP A 650 -35.77 6.22 9.46
CA ASP A 650 -34.31 6.37 9.45
C ASP A 650 -33.83 6.48 8.00
N ASN A 651 -33.06 7.54 7.72
CA ASN A 651 -32.47 7.86 6.42
C ASN A 651 -33.37 7.69 5.16
N PRO A 652 -34.61 8.25 5.12
CA PRO A 652 -35.59 8.02 4.04
C PRO A 652 -35.25 8.54 2.64
N GLY A 653 -34.29 9.48 2.55
CA GLY A 653 -33.70 9.97 1.30
C GLY A 653 -32.27 9.47 1.09
N PHE A 654 -31.84 8.45 1.85
CA PHE A 654 -30.50 7.84 1.79
C PHE A 654 -29.28 8.74 2.07
N GLU A 655 -29.50 10.02 2.39
CA GLU A 655 -28.62 11.16 2.72
C GLU A 655 -27.35 10.97 3.59
N GLU A 656 -27.21 9.88 4.36
CA GLU A 656 -26.15 9.73 5.38
C GLU A 656 -24.74 9.34 4.88
N GLN A 657 -23.74 9.58 5.75
CA GLN A 657 -22.28 9.51 5.51
C GLN A 657 -21.73 8.10 5.22
N ARG A 658 -20.67 8.01 4.41
CA ARG A 658 -19.91 6.76 4.13
C ARG A 658 -18.70 6.56 5.04
N PHE A 659 -18.10 7.65 5.49
CA PHE A 659 -16.94 7.67 6.40
C PHE A 659 -17.34 8.30 7.72
N TRP A 660 -16.72 7.83 8.79
CA TRP A 660 -16.76 8.48 10.09
C TRP A 660 -15.34 8.48 10.67
N ILE A 661 -14.91 9.60 11.20
CA ILE A 661 -13.64 9.76 11.93
C ILE A 661 -14.02 10.29 13.31
N THR A 662 -13.37 9.79 14.35
CA THR A 662 -13.63 10.21 15.74
C THR A 662 -13.48 11.72 15.94
N ASP A 663 -14.29 12.28 16.82
CA ASP A 663 -14.19 13.65 17.30
C ASP A 663 -13.48 13.77 18.67
N ASP A 664 -12.98 12.66 19.22
CA ASP A 664 -12.19 12.62 20.46
C ASP A 664 -10.66 12.63 20.21
N PRO A 665 -9.94 13.72 20.56
CA PRO A 665 -8.48 13.79 20.44
C PRO A 665 -7.75 12.79 21.35
N ALA A 666 -8.36 12.36 22.47
CA ALA A 666 -7.71 11.44 23.40
C ALA A 666 -7.62 10.02 22.81
N THR A 667 -8.67 9.56 22.14
CA THR A 667 -8.67 8.31 21.36
C THR A 667 -7.64 8.36 20.24
N TYR A 668 -7.58 9.47 19.49
CA TYR A 668 -6.62 9.63 18.39
C TYR A 668 -5.15 9.65 18.85
N GLY A 669 -4.83 10.52 19.82
CA GLY A 669 -3.48 10.59 20.39
C GLY A 669 -3.08 9.33 21.14
N GLY A 670 -4.04 8.62 21.74
CA GLY A 670 -3.81 7.31 22.36
C GLY A 670 -3.38 6.24 21.37
N TYR A 671 -4.06 6.15 20.23
CA TYR A 671 -3.69 5.25 19.13
C TYR A 671 -2.30 5.60 18.55
N ARG A 672 -2.06 6.87 18.23
CA ARG A 672 -0.74 7.33 17.72
C ARG A 672 0.40 6.99 18.69
N ARG A 673 0.21 7.21 20.00
CA ARG A 673 1.18 6.81 21.03
C ARG A 673 1.40 5.31 21.05
N ALA A 674 0.34 4.50 20.95
CA ALA A 674 0.45 3.04 20.94
C ALA A 674 1.26 2.51 19.74
N VAL A 675 1.15 3.17 18.58
CA VAL A 675 2.00 2.92 17.40
C VAL A 675 3.45 3.33 17.66
N ALA A 676 3.67 4.54 18.17
CA ALA A 676 5.02 5.06 18.47
C ALA A 676 5.78 4.21 19.49
N GLU A 677 5.10 3.77 20.55
CA GLU A 677 5.64 2.82 21.54
C GLU A 677 5.97 1.47 20.92
N CYS A 678 5.18 1.01 19.95
CA CYS A 678 5.46 -0.23 19.23
C CYS A 678 6.70 -0.07 18.34
N LEU A 679 6.82 1.03 17.58
CA LEU A 679 8.02 1.36 16.79
C LEU A 679 9.29 1.45 17.64
N GLU A 680 9.22 2.14 18.79
CA GLU A 680 10.35 2.24 19.73
C GLU A 680 10.75 0.87 20.32
N GLU A 681 9.77 -0.02 20.55
CA GLU A 681 10.02 -1.40 21.00
C GLU A 681 10.60 -2.28 19.87
N CYS A 682 10.14 -2.09 18.63
CA CYS A 682 10.68 -2.74 17.44
C CYS A 682 12.13 -2.32 17.15
N ALA A 683 12.45 -1.03 17.15
CA ALA A 683 13.80 -0.53 16.90
C ALA A 683 14.81 -1.09 17.93
N ARG A 684 14.41 -1.09 19.21
CA ARG A 684 15.18 -1.68 20.31
C ARG A 684 15.42 -3.18 20.13
N LEU A 685 14.43 -3.93 19.63
CA LEU A 685 14.54 -5.36 19.40
C LEU A 685 15.37 -5.70 18.14
N LEU A 686 15.30 -4.85 17.11
CA LEU A 686 16.08 -4.98 15.87
C LEU A 686 17.55 -4.53 16.03
N GLY A 687 17.88 -3.81 17.12
CA GLY A 687 19.25 -3.45 17.49
C GLY A 687 19.91 -2.41 16.58
N GLN A 688 19.12 -1.57 15.92
CA GLN A 688 19.56 -0.56 14.96
C GLN A 688 18.93 0.79 15.29
N ASP A 689 19.70 1.88 15.16
CA ASP A 689 19.16 3.24 15.23
C ASP A 689 18.32 3.48 13.98
N ASN A 690 17.00 3.64 14.16
CA ASN A 690 16.04 4.01 13.12
C ASN A 690 16.05 3.13 11.84
N PRO A 691 15.68 1.84 11.91
CA PRO A 691 15.78 0.93 10.77
C PRO A 691 14.63 1.04 9.75
N PHE A 692 13.72 2.02 9.88
CA PHE A 692 12.44 2.03 9.15
C PHE A 692 12.34 3.05 8.01
N THR A 693 13.22 4.05 7.91
CA THR A 693 13.03 5.19 6.99
C THR A 693 13.74 5.06 5.65
N ASP A 694 14.89 4.41 5.61
CA ASP A 694 15.67 4.14 4.39
C ASP A 694 15.46 2.69 3.89
N TYR A 695 14.44 2.02 4.44
CA TYR A 695 14.12 0.63 4.15
C TYR A 695 12.98 0.58 3.13
N ASP A 696 13.33 0.43 1.86
CA ASP A 696 12.35 0.11 0.82
C ASP A 696 11.85 -1.33 1.06
N LEU A 697 10.57 -1.48 1.40
CA LEU A 697 9.96 -2.79 1.68
C LEU A 697 9.93 -3.75 0.48
N SER A 698 10.00 -3.23 -0.74
CA SER A 698 10.13 -4.04 -1.95
C SER A 698 11.56 -4.55 -2.16
N VAL A 699 12.52 -3.93 -1.48
CA VAL A 699 13.94 -4.27 -1.45
C VAL A 699 14.22 -5.15 -0.21
N PRO A 700 14.81 -6.34 -0.40
CA PRO A 700 15.26 -7.18 0.71
C PRO A 700 16.23 -6.43 1.67
N GLU A 701 16.05 -6.54 3.00
CA GLU A 701 16.91 -5.87 4.02
C GLU A 701 18.40 -5.98 3.76
N ASP A 702 18.76 -7.18 3.41
CA ASP A 702 20.12 -7.61 3.26
C ASP A 702 20.72 -6.99 1.97
N GLU A 703 19.88 -6.52 1.03
CA GLU A 703 20.22 -5.64 -0.09
C GLU A 703 20.64 -4.24 0.40
N VAL A 704 19.94 -3.70 1.39
CA VAL A 704 20.28 -2.41 2.02
C VAL A 704 21.62 -2.51 2.77
N GLU A 705 21.82 -3.58 3.54
CA GLU A 705 23.11 -3.87 4.20
C GLU A 705 24.25 -4.02 3.18
N ALA A 706 23.96 -4.63 2.03
CA ALA A 706 24.92 -4.85 0.96
C ALA A 706 25.28 -3.59 0.15
N LEU A 707 24.33 -2.68 -0.11
CA LEU A 707 24.63 -1.37 -0.70
C LEU A 707 25.63 -0.59 0.18
N ALA A 708 25.49 -0.67 1.51
CA ALA A 708 26.42 -0.05 2.45
C ALA A 708 27.81 -0.73 2.42
N LEU A 709 27.88 -2.06 2.49
CA LEU A 709 29.14 -2.81 2.39
C LEU A 709 29.88 -2.55 1.07
N LEU A 710 29.15 -2.45 -0.05
CA LEU A 710 29.70 -2.11 -1.36
C LEU A 710 30.36 -0.73 -1.39
N SER A 711 29.72 0.26 -0.76
CA SER A 711 30.25 1.63 -0.66
C SER A 711 31.59 1.67 0.08
N ASP A 712 31.70 0.90 1.17
CA ASP A 712 32.95 0.80 1.95
C ASP A 712 34.07 0.07 1.21
N ILE A 713 33.76 -1.00 0.49
CA ILE A 713 34.72 -1.71 -0.36
C ILE A 713 35.24 -0.78 -1.47
N SER A 714 34.35 -0.03 -2.14
CA SER A 714 34.71 0.96 -3.16
C SER A 714 35.65 2.04 -2.62
N ARG A 715 35.33 2.57 -1.43
CA ARG A 715 36.11 3.59 -0.71
C ARG A 715 37.49 3.10 -0.29
N ALA A 716 37.65 1.81 0.05
CA ALA A 716 38.94 1.22 0.37
C ALA A 716 39.84 1.00 -0.87
N LEU A 717 39.23 0.71 -2.04
CA LEU A 717 39.97 0.42 -3.28
C LEU A 717 40.41 1.66 -4.05
N THR A 718 39.79 2.80 -3.78
CA THR A 718 40.09 4.10 -4.42
C THR A 718 41.09 4.97 -3.63
N GLN A 719 41.50 4.55 -2.43
CA GLN A 719 42.57 5.24 -1.68
C GLN A 719 43.98 4.90 -2.20
N PRO A 720 44.87 5.89 -2.40
CA PRO A 720 46.25 5.64 -2.81
C PRO A 720 47.10 5.05 -1.65
N SER A 721 47.89 4.01 -1.95
CA SER A 721 48.77 3.30 -1.00
C SER A 721 50.10 2.91 -1.64
N ASP A 722 51.21 3.25 -0.97
CA ASP A 722 52.59 2.85 -1.32
C ASP A 722 52.98 1.43 -0.85
N LYS A 723 52.00 0.66 -0.35
CA LYS A 723 52.15 -0.75 0.08
C LYS A 723 51.20 -1.66 -0.72
N PRO A 724 51.47 -2.98 -0.79
CA PRO A 724 50.54 -3.95 -1.36
C PRO A 724 49.13 -3.72 -0.81
N ARG A 725 48.13 -3.56 -1.71
CA ARG A 725 46.76 -3.21 -1.32
C ARG A 725 46.20 -4.27 -0.38
N ASN A 726 45.79 -3.84 0.80
CA ASN A 726 45.16 -4.72 1.79
C ASN A 726 43.65 -4.73 1.49
N TRP A 727 43.20 -5.74 0.75
CA TRP A 727 41.81 -5.84 0.30
C TRP A 727 40.83 -5.90 1.50
N PRO A 728 39.65 -5.24 1.42
CA PRO A 728 38.60 -5.26 2.45
C PRO A 728 37.87 -6.61 2.43
N ARG A 729 38.60 -7.68 2.77
CA ARG A 729 38.18 -9.06 2.56
C ARG A 729 36.98 -9.47 3.41
N GLU A 730 36.79 -8.87 4.59
CA GLU A 730 35.76 -9.25 5.55
C GLU A 730 34.39 -8.65 5.16
N GLU A 731 34.42 -7.41 4.68
CA GLU A 731 33.30 -6.70 4.09
C GLU A 731 32.92 -7.33 2.74
N PHE A 732 33.92 -7.68 1.92
CA PHE A 732 33.74 -8.40 0.65
C PHE A 732 33.08 -9.78 0.86
N ASP A 733 33.54 -10.55 1.85
CA ASP A 733 32.95 -11.83 2.23
C ASP A 733 31.47 -11.71 2.62
N ARG A 734 31.11 -10.67 3.39
CA ARG A 734 29.72 -10.40 3.78
C ARG A 734 28.87 -9.97 2.58
N LEU A 735 29.42 -9.14 1.70
CA LEU A 735 28.74 -8.69 0.50
C LEU A 735 28.52 -9.83 -0.51
N VAL A 736 29.51 -10.71 -0.73
CA VAL A 736 29.33 -11.91 -1.56
C VAL A 736 28.30 -12.85 -0.94
N ARG A 737 28.36 -13.10 0.38
CA ARG A 737 27.33 -13.87 1.11
C ARG A 737 25.94 -13.33 0.86
N TYR A 738 25.79 -12.02 0.97
CA TYR A 738 24.53 -11.37 0.67
C TYR A 738 24.10 -11.63 -0.77
N LEU A 739 24.93 -11.26 -1.73
CA LEU A 739 24.56 -11.25 -3.14
C LEU A 739 24.28 -12.66 -3.64
N HIS A 740 25.03 -13.67 -3.19
CA HIS A 740 24.68 -15.07 -3.42
C HIS A 740 23.31 -15.41 -2.84
N LYS A 741 23.07 -15.09 -1.57
CA LYS A 741 21.84 -15.53 -0.90
C LYS A 741 20.59 -14.89 -1.52
N ASN A 742 20.69 -13.63 -1.97
CA ASN A 742 19.51 -12.80 -2.22
C ASN A 742 19.49 -12.09 -3.59
N GLU A 743 20.65 -11.73 -4.17
CA GLU A 743 20.75 -11.27 -5.55
C GLU A 743 21.46 -12.25 -6.53
N PRO A 744 21.36 -13.59 -6.41
CA PRO A 744 22.11 -14.50 -7.32
C PRO A 744 21.64 -14.36 -8.77
N LYS A 745 20.49 -13.71 -8.96
CA LYS A 745 19.88 -13.34 -10.24
C LYS A 745 19.90 -11.82 -10.52
N GLY A 746 20.79 -11.10 -9.84
CA GLY A 746 21.10 -9.68 -10.05
C GLY A 746 19.98 -8.74 -9.59
N GLY A 747 20.23 -7.98 -8.53
CA GLY A 747 19.31 -6.96 -8.03
C GLY A 747 19.89 -5.54 -8.10
N PRO A 748 19.27 -4.56 -7.43
CA PRO A 748 19.75 -3.19 -7.29
C PRO A 748 21.20 -3.02 -6.81
N VAL A 749 21.74 -3.86 -5.91
CA VAL A 749 23.17 -3.84 -5.54
C VAL A 749 24.02 -4.25 -6.72
N SER A 750 23.68 -5.34 -7.42
CA SER A 750 24.36 -5.81 -8.64
C SER A 750 24.30 -4.75 -9.76
N LYS A 751 23.18 -4.02 -9.88
CA LYS A 751 23.06 -2.88 -10.80
C LYS A 751 23.97 -1.72 -10.37
N ARG A 752 24.11 -1.44 -9.06
CA ARG A 752 25.04 -0.42 -8.56
C ARG A 752 26.51 -0.81 -8.77
N ILE A 753 26.84 -2.10 -8.59
CA ILE A 753 28.13 -2.70 -8.94
C ILE A 753 28.44 -2.50 -10.44
N ARG A 754 27.46 -2.77 -11.32
CA ARG A 754 27.58 -2.50 -12.77
C ARG A 754 27.76 -1.01 -13.08
N ALA A 755 27.02 -0.11 -12.42
CA ALA A 755 27.17 1.33 -12.63
C ALA A 755 28.55 1.87 -12.17
N MET A 756 29.13 1.32 -11.10
CA MET A 756 30.50 1.62 -10.67
C MET A 756 31.57 1.20 -11.71
N ALA A 757 31.23 0.28 -12.63
CA ALA A 757 32.09 -0.11 -13.73
C ALA A 757 32.14 0.95 -14.85
N GLU A 758 31.25 1.95 -14.83
CA GLU A 758 31.15 3.06 -15.79
C GLU A 758 31.64 4.41 -15.23
N GLU A 759 31.81 4.56 -13.91
CA GLU A 759 32.37 5.77 -13.30
C GLU A 759 33.81 6.05 -13.79
N ALA A 760 34.03 7.26 -14.31
CA ALA A 760 35.18 7.54 -15.16
C ALA A 760 36.52 7.59 -14.40
N GLY A 761 37.25 6.47 -14.38
CA GLY A 761 38.70 6.50 -14.11
C GLY A 761 39.39 5.21 -13.63
N SER A 762 38.67 4.18 -13.17
CA SER A 762 39.28 3.01 -12.49
C SER A 762 39.04 1.70 -13.24
N ARG A 763 40.12 1.04 -13.69
CA ARG A 763 40.03 -0.31 -14.30
C ARG A 763 39.75 -1.38 -13.25
N GLU A 764 40.20 -1.15 -12.03
CA GLU A 764 40.04 -2.08 -10.92
C GLU A 764 38.61 -2.12 -10.38
N LEU A 765 37.85 -1.01 -10.44
CA LEU A 765 36.41 -1.05 -10.15
C LEU A 765 35.64 -1.86 -11.21
N HIS A 766 36.05 -1.77 -12.49
CA HIS A 766 35.45 -2.57 -13.57
C HIS A 766 35.79 -4.07 -13.44
N ALA A 767 37.03 -4.43 -13.14
CA ALA A 767 37.43 -5.82 -12.92
C ALA A 767 36.81 -6.42 -11.63
N LEU A 768 36.64 -5.60 -10.59
CA LEU A 768 35.91 -5.96 -9.38
C LEU A 768 34.42 -6.16 -9.67
N ALA A 769 33.81 -5.32 -10.52
CA ALA A 769 32.42 -5.48 -10.94
C ALA A 769 32.21 -6.74 -11.79
N GLU A 770 33.10 -7.05 -12.74
CA GLU A 770 33.11 -8.34 -13.45
C GLU A 770 33.20 -9.52 -12.47
N LEU A 771 34.04 -9.41 -11.44
CA LEU A 771 34.22 -10.47 -10.45
C LEU A 771 33.07 -10.62 -9.47
N PHE A 772 32.45 -9.53 -9.05
CA PHE A 772 31.20 -9.61 -8.31
C PHE A 772 30.15 -10.28 -9.21
N GLU A 773 29.87 -9.80 -10.42
CA GLU A 773 28.91 -10.46 -11.32
C GLU A 773 29.21 -11.96 -11.53
N GLN A 774 30.49 -12.36 -11.62
CA GLN A 774 30.89 -13.78 -11.64
C GLN A 774 30.63 -14.51 -10.31
N MET A 775 30.99 -13.93 -9.16
CA MET A 775 30.78 -14.53 -7.85
C MET A 775 29.29 -14.70 -7.56
N ILE A 776 28.54 -13.59 -7.63
CA ILE A 776 27.09 -13.52 -7.40
C ILE A 776 26.35 -14.59 -8.22
N GLY A 777 26.66 -14.67 -9.52
CA GLY A 777 26.00 -15.55 -10.46
C GLY A 777 26.40 -17.03 -10.38
N ALA A 778 27.41 -17.39 -9.57
CA ALA A 778 27.96 -18.74 -9.53
C ALA A 778 28.05 -19.26 -8.11
N HIS A 779 26.97 -19.91 -7.67
CA HIS A 779 26.85 -20.48 -6.33
C HIS A 779 27.91 -21.51 -5.99
N SER A 780 28.14 -22.48 -6.87
CA SER A 780 29.30 -23.36 -6.79
C SER A 780 30.46 -22.79 -7.59
N SER A 781 31.63 -23.33 -7.33
CA SER A 781 32.78 -23.23 -8.20
C SER A 781 32.79 -24.22 -9.36
N PRO A 782 33.80 -24.08 -10.23
CA PRO A 782 34.52 -25.20 -10.86
C PRO A 782 35.35 -26.16 -9.95
N LEU A 783 35.65 -25.83 -8.68
CA LEU A 783 36.48 -26.55 -7.71
C LEU A 783 35.75 -26.98 -6.42
N ALA A 784 34.42 -26.99 -6.46
CA ALA A 784 33.60 -27.00 -5.26
C ALA A 784 33.09 -28.41 -4.99
N GLU A 785 33.57 -29.06 -3.92
CA GLU A 785 33.06 -30.37 -3.52
C GLU A 785 32.90 -30.55 -2.00
N VAL A 786 31.75 -31.18 -1.69
CA VAL A 786 31.10 -31.62 -0.44
C VAL A 786 31.98 -32.54 0.43
N VAL A 787 33.18 -32.08 0.79
CA VAL A 787 34.22 -32.97 1.35
C VAL A 787 34.11 -33.17 2.86
N LYS A 788 33.51 -34.30 3.23
CA LYS A 788 33.51 -34.94 4.56
C LYS A 788 34.91 -35.42 5.02
N ALA A 789 35.92 -34.53 5.11
CA ALA A 789 37.28 -34.90 5.56
C ALA A 789 38.18 -33.73 6.02
N ASP A 790 39.23 -34.07 6.79
CA ASP A 790 40.12 -33.13 7.50
C ASP A 790 40.95 -32.16 6.62
N ALA A 791 41.24 -32.49 5.36
CA ALA A 791 41.96 -31.59 4.45
C ALA A 791 41.74 -31.95 2.99
N TRP A 792 41.79 -30.95 2.11
CA TRP A 792 41.40 -31.04 0.71
C TRP A 792 42.14 -30.01 -0.16
N ASN A 793 42.41 -30.29 -1.44
CA ASN A 793 43.04 -29.36 -2.39
C ASN A 793 42.73 -29.64 -3.87
N GLN A 794 42.92 -28.65 -4.75
CA GLN A 794 42.62 -28.74 -6.18
C GLN A 794 43.33 -27.68 -7.07
N THR A 795 43.94 -28.11 -8.18
CA THR A 795 44.53 -27.23 -9.23
C THR A 795 43.57 -26.95 -10.39
N PHE A 796 43.61 -25.75 -10.97
CA PHE A 796 42.73 -25.28 -12.05
C PHE A 796 43.39 -24.27 -13.01
N PRO A 797 43.07 -24.27 -14.32
CA PRO A 797 43.68 -23.37 -15.30
C PRO A 797 43.27 -21.90 -15.09
N VAL A 798 44.18 -20.96 -15.38
CA VAL A 798 43.97 -19.52 -15.13
C VAL A 798 44.63 -18.64 -16.20
N GLN A 799 44.15 -17.40 -16.30
CA GLN A 799 44.61 -16.37 -17.23
C GLN A 799 45.00 -15.07 -16.50
N PRO A 800 45.81 -14.19 -17.13
CA PRO A 800 46.13 -12.86 -16.60
C PRO A 800 44.87 -12.06 -16.23
N GLY A 801 44.60 -11.89 -14.93
CA GLY A 801 43.46 -11.11 -14.45
C GLY A 801 43.15 -11.34 -12.98
N LEU A 802 42.30 -10.47 -12.43
CA LEU A 802 41.81 -10.55 -11.06
C LEU A 802 41.04 -11.89 -10.87
N LEU A 803 41.18 -12.54 -9.70
CA LEU A 803 40.47 -13.78 -9.35
C LEU A 803 39.96 -13.78 -7.91
N ALA A 804 38.72 -14.22 -7.69
CA ALA A 804 38.21 -14.56 -6.37
C ALA A 804 38.04 -16.07 -6.20
N LEU A 805 38.17 -16.55 -4.96
CA LEU A 805 37.82 -17.90 -4.53
C LEU A 805 36.77 -17.84 -3.40
N ALA A 806 35.93 -18.86 -3.21
CA ALA A 806 34.90 -18.85 -2.15
C ALA A 806 34.36 -20.23 -1.73
N ALA A 807 34.89 -20.86 -0.68
CA ALA A 807 34.36 -22.15 -0.23
C ALA A 807 33.11 -22.05 0.60
N ARG A 808 32.07 -22.70 0.09
CA ARG A 808 30.89 -23.05 0.85
C ARG A 808 31.21 -24.22 1.80
N TYR A 809 30.37 -24.44 2.81
CA TYR A 809 30.44 -25.61 3.69
C TYR A 809 29.12 -25.84 4.44
N SER A 810 28.84 -27.08 4.80
CA SER A 810 27.65 -27.59 5.50
C SER A 810 28.09 -28.62 6.56
N THR A 811 27.24 -29.00 7.50
CA THR A 811 27.50 -30.07 8.48
C THR A 811 26.29 -30.98 8.64
N THR A 812 26.51 -32.24 9.02
CA THR A 812 25.42 -33.25 9.06
C THR A 812 24.89 -33.51 10.46
N ALA A 813 23.64 -33.94 10.59
CA ALA A 813 23.02 -34.23 11.88
C ALA A 813 23.87 -35.20 12.75
N GLY A 814 24.21 -34.76 13.96
CA GLY A 814 25.20 -35.36 14.86
C GLY A 814 26.53 -34.61 14.96
N THR A 815 26.70 -33.46 14.27
CA THR A 815 27.97 -32.68 14.23
C THR A 815 28.00 -31.59 15.29
N GLU A 816 28.58 -31.88 16.46
CA GLU A 816 28.62 -30.89 17.55
C GLU A 816 29.61 -29.71 17.35
N LYS A 817 30.79 -29.89 16.72
CA LYS A 817 31.92 -28.90 16.73
C LYS A 817 32.89 -29.04 15.52
N GLY A 818 33.57 -27.95 15.12
CA GLY A 818 34.74 -27.94 14.19
C GLY A 818 35.09 -26.56 13.53
N THR A 819 36.08 -26.48 12.62
CA THR A 819 36.55 -25.23 11.92
C THR A 819 37.00 -25.42 10.44
N ILE A 820 37.11 -24.35 9.62
CA ILE A 820 37.46 -24.38 8.16
C ILE A 820 38.27 -23.15 7.63
N HIS A 821 39.20 -23.29 6.65
CA HIS A 821 39.86 -22.16 5.93
C HIS A 821 40.50 -22.52 4.55
N LEU A 822 40.91 -21.52 3.72
CA LEU A 822 41.38 -21.66 2.32
C LEU A 822 42.84 -21.18 2.06
N THR A 823 43.51 -21.72 1.03
CA THR A 823 44.83 -21.34 0.48
C THR A 823 44.87 -21.50 -1.06
N LEU A 824 45.75 -20.83 -1.83
CA LEU A 824 45.81 -20.75 -3.32
C LEU A 824 47.25 -20.57 -3.84
N ASN A 825 47.76 -21.44 -4.71
CA ASN A 825 49.12 -21.49 -5.25
C ASN A 825 49.13 -21.25 -6.79
N LEU A 826 49.55 -20.10 -7.32
CA LEU A 826 49.61 -19.88 -8.78
C LEU A 826 50.78 -20.65 -9.43
N GLN A 827 50.58 -21.23 -10.62
CA GLN A 827 51.47 -22.22 -11.24
C GLN A 827 51.71 -22.03 -12.76
N ASP A 828 52.86 -22.50 -13.24
CA ASP A 828 53.19 -22.55 -14.68
C ASP A 828 52.51 -23.74 -15.40
N SER A 829 52.73 -23.88 -16.71
CA SER A 829 52.23 -25.01 -17.50
C SER A 829 52.85 -26.39 -17.14
N ARG A 830 53.68 -26.47 -16.10
CA ARG A 830 54.29 -27.70 -15.57
C ARG A 830 53.89 -27.96 -14.11
N GLY A 831 53.08 -27.10 -13.50
CA GLY A 831 52.56 -27.27 -12.13
C GLY A 831 53.57 -26.96 -11.03
N THR A 832 54.60 -26.15 -11.31
CA THR A 832 55.50 -25.67 -10.24
C THR A 832 54.88 -24.47 -9.54
N ASP A 833 54.75 -24.49 -8.21
CA ASP A 833 54.25 -23.36 -7.43
C ASP A 833 55.13 -22.12 -7.61
N LEU A 834 54.50 -21.02 -8.03
CA LEU A 834 55.14 -19.74 -8.27
C LEU A 834 54.83 -18.71 -7.17
N VAL A 835 53.65 -18.78 -6.53
CA VAL A 835 53.25 -17.95 -5.36
C VAL A 835 52.04 -18.55 -4.62
N THR A 836 51.90 -18.34 -3.31
CA THR A 836 50.81 -18.88 -2.45
C THR A 836 50.07 -17.79 -1.65
N LEU A 837 48.75 -17.92 -1.44
CA LEU A 837 47.84 -16.94 -0.81
C LEU A 837 46.77 -17.65 0.08
N SER A 838 46.22 -17.05 1.15
CA SER A 838 45.23 -17.72 2.05
C SER A 838 44.10 -16.82 2.60
N SER A 839 43.00 -17.45 3.07
CA SER A 839 41.83 -16.84 3.75
C SER A 839 41.97 -16.81 5.28
N ARG A 840 40.95 -16.31 5.99
CA ARG A 840 40.78 -16.53 7.44
C ARG A 840 40.09 -17.87 7.74
N THR A 841 40.22 -18.33 8.99
CA THR A 841 39.55 -19.52 9.52
C THR A 841 38.20 -19.20 10.15
N ALA A 842 37.16 -19.92 9.74
CA ALA A 842 35.80 -19.84 10.27
C ALA A 842 35.50 -21.02 11.21
N ARG A 843 34.53 -20.84 12.12
CA ARG A 843 33.93 -21.95 12.89
C ARG A 843 32.79 -22.55 12.09
N LEU A 844 32.62 -23.86 12.19
CA LEU A 844 31.50 -24.55 11.59
C LEU A 844 30.21 -24.32 12.38
N ILE A 845 29.09 -24.32 11.69
CA ILE A 845 27.76 -24.31 12.27
C ILE A 845 27.37 -25.78 12.53
N ALA A 846 26.84 -26.09 13.71
CA ALA A 846 26.49 -27.45 14.13
C ALA A 846 25.16 -27.91 13.52
N ASP A 847 25.04 -29.20 13.18
CA ASP A 847 23.86 -29.84 12.58
C ASP A 847 23.21 -29.06 11.43
N ASN A 848 24.02 -28.33 10.67
CA ASN A 848 23.57 -27.34 9.71
C ASN A 848 23.70 -27.89 8.28
N GLU A 849 22.68 -28.63 7.86
CA GLU A 849 22.63 -29.27 6.54
C GLU A 849 22.55 -28.23 5.39
N GLU A 850 22.38 -26.94 5.71
CA GLU A 850 22.53 -25.79 4.80
C GLU A 850 23.99 -25.35 4.54
N TRP A 851 24.18 -24.61 3.45
CA TRP A 851 25.49 -24.20 2.93
C TRP A 851 25.88 -22.76 3.30
N SER A 852 26.83 -22.61 4.23
CA SER A 852 27.56 -21.36 4.54
C SER A 852 28.70 -21.09 3.54
N ILE A 853 29.43 -19.96 3.60
CA ILE A 853 30.58 -19.63 2.70
C ILE A 853 31.69 -18.78 3.36
N VAL A 854 32.95 -19.00 2.95
CA VAL A 854 34.18 -18.24 3.28
C VAL A 854 34.96 -17.92 1.99
N THR A 855 35.46 -16.70 1.80
CA THR A 855 36.09 -16.28 0.51
C THR A 855 37.55 -15.81 0.60
N LEU A 856 38.19 -15.69 -0.57
CA LEU A 856 39.59 -15.29 -0.78
C LEU A 856 39.77 -14.58 -2.13
N LEU A 857 39.81 -13.24 -2.11
CA LEU A 857 40.09 -12.40 -3.27
C LEU A 857 41.61 -12.23 -3.52
N ALA A 858 42.03 -12.36 -4.79
CA ALA A 858 43.41 -12.38 -5.27
C ALA A 858 43.54 -11.78 -6.70
N ASP A 859 44.77 -11.68 -7.22
CA ASP A 859 45.06 -11.26 -8.60
C ASP A 859 46.00 -12.29 -9.24
N ILE A 860 45.74 -12.70 -10.48
CA ILE A 860 46.52 -13.71 -11.21
C ILE A 860 47.36 -13.02 -12.27
N PRO A 861 48.69 -12.92 -12.07
CA PRO A 861 49.57 -12.39 -13.09
C PRO A 861 49.58 -13.34 -14.29
N GLY A 862 49.62 -12.82 -15.51
CA GLY A 862 49.76 -13.68 -16.71
C GLY A 862 51.10 -14.41 -16.77
N VAL A 863 52.08 -13.97 -15.98
CA VAL A 863 53.43 -14.51 -15.85
C VAL A 863 53.88 -14.26 -14.41
N VAL A 864 54.35 -15.29 -13.68
CA VAL A 864 54.97 -15.13 -12.34
C VAL A 864 56.42 -15.59 -12.39
N LEU A 865 57.33 -14.77 -11.83
CA LEU A 865 58.79 -14.96 -11.82
C LEU A 865 59.46 -15.28 -13.18
N GLY A 866 58.76 -15.08 -14.30
CA GLY A 866 59.25 -15.26 -15.66
C GLY A 866 58.54 -16.34 -16.49
N GLU A 867 57.72 -17.19 -15.86
CA GLU A 867 56.97 -18.26 -16.54
C GLU A 867 55.48 -17.92 -16.67
N ARG A 868 54.87 -18.22 -17.82
CA ARG A 868 53.46 -17.88 -18.09
C ARG A 868 52.55 -18.69 -17.15
N VAL A 869 51.77 -17.99 -16.34
CA VAL A 869 50.77 -18.65 -15.49
C VAL A 869 49.71 -19.25 -16.40
N ARG A 870 49.42 -20.52 -16.15
CA ARG A 870 48.42 -21.29 -16.90
C ARG A 870 47.43 -21.98 -15.97
N GLN A 871 47.75 -22.12 -14.69
CA GLN A 871 46.90 -22.73 -13.66
C GLN A 871 47.25 -22.24 -12.26
N ALA A 872 46.49 -22.64 -11.25
CA ALA A 872 46.67 -22.34 -9.84
C ALA A 872 46.03 -23.42 -8.94
N GLU A 873 46.50 -23.63 -7.70
CA GLU A 873 46.07 -24.71 -6.81
C GLU A 873 45.52 -24.20 -5.47
N VAL A 874 44.25 -24.47 -5.21
CA VAL A 874 43.58 -24.11 -3.96
C VAL A 874 43.64 -25.25 -2.95
N ILE A 875 43.60 -24.95 -1.65
CA ILE A 875 43.60 -25.92 -0.54
C ILE A 875 42.56 -25.46 0.47
N VAL A 876 41.72 -26.37 0.96
CA VAL A 876 40.77 -26.13 2.07
C VAL A 876 41.08 -27.11 3.22
N THR A 877 41.03 -26.65 4.46
CA THR A 877 41.37 -27.49 5.63
C THR A 877 40.31 -27.37 6.71
N VAL A 878 39.83 -28.50 7.21
CA VAL A 878 38.80 -28.63 8.26
C VAL A 878 39.37 -29.39 9.45
N ASN A 879 39.15 -28.93 10.68
CA ASN A 879 39.71 -29.59 11.87
C ASN A 879 38.71 -29.71 13.03
N ASP A 880 38.98 -30.68 13.91
CA ASP A 880 38.36 -30.91 15.23
C ASP A 880 36.87 -31.32 15.24
N VAL A 881 36.48 -32.24 14.35
CA VAL A 881 35.14 -32.86 14.29
C VAL A 881 35.08 -34.10 15.20
N GLN A 882 34.03 -34.28 16.02
CA GLN A 882 33.97 -35.35 17.05
C GLN A 882 32.97 -36.48 16.75
N GLU A 883 31.70 -36.14 16.57
CA GLU A 883 30.70 -36.95 15.87
C GLU A 883 30.18 -36.10 14.70
N GLY A 884 29.49 -36.73 13.76
CA GLY A 884 29.05 -36.09 12.52
C GLY A 884 30.20 -35.77 11.54
N GLU A 885 29.84 -35.19 10.39
CA GLU A 885 30.73 -35.02 9.25
C GLU A 885 30.49 -33.65 8.58
N VAL A 886 31.58 -33.01 8.17
CA VAL A 886 31.61 -31.62 7.68
C VAL A 886 31.82 -31.59 6.17
N GLN A 887 30.92 -30.99 5.44
CA GLN A 887 30.94 -30.90 3.99
C GLN A 887 31.50 -29.54 3.55
N ILE A 888 32.40 -29.49 2.57
CA ILE A 888 33.09 -28.27 2.05
C ILE A 888 32.59 -27.99 0.61
N ASP A 889 32.85 -26.86 -0.05
CA ASP A 889 32.47 -26.60 -1.46
C ASP A 889 33.17 -25.32 -2.03
N LEU A 890 34.47 -25.38 -2.34
CA LEU A 890 35.35 -24.26 -2.78
C LEU A 890 35.08 -23.60 -4.14
N ALA A 891 34.81 -22.27 -4.20
CA ALA A 891 34.81 -21.36 -5.37
C ALA A 891 36.12 -20.86 -6.00
N ALA A 892 36.08 -20.49 -7.29
CA ALA A 892 37.12 -19.84 -8.10
C ALA A 892 36.56 -19.15 -9.37
N TYR A 893 36.94 -17.88 -9.63
CA TYR A 893 36.39 -16.99 -10.67
C TYR A 893 37.47 -16.05 -11.22
N HIS A 894 37.52 -15.72 -12.52
CA HIS A 894 38.57 -14.83 -13.08
C HIS A 894 38.10 -13.93 -14.24
N SER A 895 38.69 -12.74 -14.37
CA SER A 895 38.45 -11.83 -15.51
C SER A 895 38.98 -12.40 -16.85
N LYS A 896 38.43 -11.91 -17.97
CA LYS A 896 38.41 -12.61 -19.27
C LYS A 896 39.09 -11.87 -20.44
N LYS A 897 40.26 -11.26 -20.21
CA LYS A 897 41.16 -10.82 -21.32
C LYS A 897 42.41 -11.71 -21.42
N ALA A 898 42.46 -12.47 -22.53
CA ALA A 898 43.10 -13.79 -22.73
C ALA A 898 42.22 -14.96 -22.21
N LEU A 899 42.00 -16.01 -23.02
CA LEU A 899 40.84 -16.95 -22.94
C LEU A 899 41.14 -18.43 -23.39
N ALA A 900 40.24 -19.37 -23.03
CA ALA A 900 40.24 -20.85 -23.16
C ALA A 900 38.96 -21.41 -23.87
N ALA A 901 38.75 -22.74 -23.91
CA ALA A 901 37.76 -23.39 -24.79
C ALA A 901 36.30 -23.30 -24.31
N GLU A 902 36.05 -23.25 -23.00
CA GLU A 902 34.73 -22.96 -22.44
C GLU A 902 34.27 -21.55 -22.86
N ASP A 903 35.20 -20.67 -23.22
CA ASP A 903 34.92 -19.32 -23.73
C ASP A 903 34.47 -19.34 -25.20
N TYR A 904 34.60 -20.49 -25.88
CA TYR A 904 33.99 -20.80 -27.18
C TYR A 904 32.62 -21.48 -27.03
N GLU A 905 32.38 -22.23 -25.95
CA GLU A 905 31.04 -22.79 -25.65
C GLU A 905 30.09 -21.73 -25.08
N GLN A 906 30.61 -20.76 -24.31
CA GLN A 906 29.85 -19.62 -23.77
C GLN A 906 29.16 -18.76 -24.83
N VAL A 907 29.56 -18.86 -26.11
CA VAL A 907 28.95 -18.12 -27.22
C VAL A 907 28.03 -18.97 -28.11
N ILE A 908 27.94 -20.30 -27.91
CA ILE A 908 26.90 -21.12 -28.55
C ILE A 908 25.54 -20.68 -27.99
N ASP A 909 24.47 -20.60 -28.78
CA ASP A 909 23.14 -20.24 -28.27
C ASP A 909 21.96 -20.80 -29.08
N PHE A 910 20.79 -20.89 -28.45
CA PHE A 910 19.50 -21.21 -29.08
C PHE A 910 18.70 -19.92 -29.33
N VAL A 911 18.47 -19.53 -30.59
CA VAL A 911 18.04 -18.18 -31.01
C VAL A 911 16.76 -17.69 -30.31
N ASN A 912 15.73 -18.53 -30.25
CA ASN A 912 14.43 -18.16 -29.64
C ASN A 912 14.36 -18.42 -28.12
N LEU A 913 15.47 -18.87 -27.53
CA LEU A 913 15.67 -18.98 -26.08
C LEU A 913 16.71 -17.96 -25.56
N ILE A 914 17.13 -17.00 -26.38
CA ILE A 914 18.04 -15.92 -25.95
C ILE A 914 17.24 -14.89 -25.14
N THR A 915 17.54 -14.79 -23.84
CA THR A 915 17.16 -13.65 -22.99
C THR A 915 18.38 -13.04 -22.32
N PRO A 916 18.40 -11.72 -22.04
CA PRO A 916 19.42 -11.10 -21.20
C PRO A 916 19.46 -11.83 -19.85
N ALA A 917 20.67 -12.06 -19.35
CA ALA A 917 20.92 -13.00 -18.26
C ALA A 917 19.99 -12.79 -17.05
N LEU A 918 19.68 -13.91 -16.39
CA LEU A 918 19.07 -14.06 -15.06
C LEU A 918 17.55 -14.34 -14.99
N ARG A 919 16.88 -14.58 -16.12
CA ARG A 919 15.63 -15.36 -16.16
C ARG A 919 15.78 -16.59 -17.05
N LEU A 920 15.22 -17.72 -16.60
CA LEU A 920 14.91 -18.86 -17.49
C LEU A 920 13.94 -18.32 -18.55
N PRO A 921 14.17 -18.56 -19.86
CA PRO A 921 13.22 -18.21 -20.89
C PRO A 921 11.88 -18.88 -20.56
N THR A 922 10.82 -18.08 -20.37
CA THR A 922 9.48 -18.61 -20.16
C THR A 922 8.79 -18.72 -21.50
N VAL A 923 8.30 -19.92 -21.83
CA VAL A 923 7.67 -20.23 -23.11
C VAL A 923 6.31 -20.87 -22.85
N SER A 924 5.30 -20.39 -23.55
CA SER A 924 3.93 -20.92 -23.51
C SER A 924 3.43 -21.06 -24.95
N GLY A 925 2.71 -22.14 -25.27
CA GLY A 925 2.34 -22.49 -26.64
C GLY A 925 3.41 -23.29 -27.39
N THR A 926 4.24 -22.67 -28.25
CA THR A 926 5.18 -23.39 -29.14
C THR A 926 6.55 -22.72 -29.25
N LEU A 927 7.60 -23.52 -29.50
CA LEU A 927 9.02 -23.13 -29.50
C LEU A 927 9.76 -23.60 -30.78
N ASP A 928 10.48 -22.69 -31.45
CA ASP A 928 11.38 -23.01 -32.59
C ASP A 928 12.84 -23.12 -32.11
N ALA A 929 13.43 -24.32 -32.19
CA ALA A 929 14.70 -24.68 -31.55
C ALA A 929 15.97 -24.45 -32.42
N GLN A 930 16.11 -23.26 -33.01
CA GLN A 930 17.25 -22.86 -33.85
C GLN A 930 18.54 -22.58 -33.04
N VAL A 931 19.75 -22.91 -33.55
CA VAL A 931 21.07 -22.80 -32.85
C VAL A 931 22.12 -21.96 -33.63
N VAL A 932 23.07 -21.32 -32.92
CA VAL A 932 24.23 -20.54 -33.46
C VAL A 932 25.56 -20.81 -32.73
N LEU A 933 26.72 -20.59 -33.39
CA LEU A 933 28.10 -20.67 -32.84
C LEU A 933 29.03 -19.56 -33.43
N PRO A 934 29.35 -18.47 -32.70
CA PRO A 934 30.09 -17.30 -33.23
C PRO A 934 31.61 -17.39 -33.36
N LEU A 935 32.29 -18.28 -32.64
CA LEU A 935 33.78 -18.34 -32.60
C LEU A 935 34.39 -19.45 -33.48
N ALA A 936 33.61 -20.03 -34.39
CA ALA A 936 34.05 -21.02 -35.39
C ALA A 936 33.26 -20.86 -36.72
N GLU A 937 33.75 -21.43 -37.83
CA GLU A 937 33.04 -21.38 -39.13
C GLU A 937 32.20 -22.63 -39.42
N GLU A 938 31.02 -22.44 -40.01
CA GLU A 938 30.01 -23.50 -40.23
C GLU A 938 30.50 -24.68 -41.10
N LYS A 939 31.43 -24.42 -42.03
CA LYS A 939 32.06 -25.44 -42.90
C LYS A 939 32.92 -26.46 -42.13
N ASP A 940 33.30 -26.12 -40.90
CA ASP A 940 34.19 -26.90 -40.04
C ASP A 940 33.39 -27.75 -39.04
N ILE A 941 32.04 -27.67 -39.07
CA ILE A 941 31.10 -28.51 -38.32
C ILE A 941 30.86 -29.83 -39.08
N SER A 942 30.79 -30.96 -38.36
CA SER A 942 30.65 -32.30 -38.96
C SER A 942 29.61 -33.22 -38.31
N ALA A 943 29.01 -32.81 -37.20
CA ALA A 943 27.91 -33.52 -36.52
C ALA A 943 27.16 -32.56 -35.59
N VAL A 944 25.83 -32.69 -35.53
CA VAL A 944 24.90 -31.90 -34.70
C VAL A 944 23.79 -32.80 -34.17
N GLU A 945 23.58 -32.83 -32.86
CA GLU A 945 22.49 -33.53 -32.17
C GLU A 945 21.77 -32.57 -31.24
N ILE A 946 20.43 -32.57 -31.22
CA ILE A 946 19.60 -31.79 -30.29
C ILE A 946 18.65 -32.74 -29.56
N ALA A 947 18.59 -32.61 -28.23
CA ALA A 947 17.76 -33.44 -27.36
C ALA A 947 16.96 -32.59 -26.35
N LEU A 948 15.68 -32.92 -26.18
CA LEU A 948 14.75 -32.29 -25.22
C LEU A 948 14.55 -33.25 -24.04
N ASN A 949 14.77 -32.77 -22.81
CA ASN A 949 14.74 -33.55 -21.57
C ASN A 949 15.57 -34.86 -21.63
N GLY A 950 16.62 -34.88 -22.45
CA GLY A 950 17.48 -36.04 -22.69
C GLY A 950 17.07 -36.95 -23.85
N GLU A 951 15.90 -36.77 -24.46
CA GLU A 951 15.49 -37.53 -25.65
C GLU A 951 15.87 -36.80 -26.95
N THR A 952 16.56 -37.49 -27.87
CA THR A 952 17.04 -36.92 -29.14
C THR A 952 15.87 -36.59 -30.08
N VAL A 953 15.65 -35.29 -30.32
CA VAL A 953 14.58 -34.77 -31.21
C VAL A 953 15.10 -34.37 -32.59
N PHE A 954 16.42 -34.20 -32.78
CA PHE A 954 17.04 -33.87 -34.08
C PHE A 954 18.51 -34.33 -34.13
N LEU A 955 18.97 -34.88 -35.27
CA LEU A 955 20.33 -35.43 -35.43
C LEU A 955 20.80 -35.39 -36.90
N HIS A 956 21.72 -34.47 -37.24
CA HIS A 956 22.24 -34.20 -38.60
C HIS A 956 23.75 -33.88 -38.59
N ASP A 957 24.34 -33.54 -39.74
CA ASP A 957 25.71 -33.02 -39.88
C ASP A 957 25.80 -31.49 -39.94
N ARG A 958 24.66 -30.80 -39.92
CA ARG A 958 24.49 -29.33 -39.94
C ARG A 958 23.50 -28.85 -38.87
N LEU A 959 23.49 -27.54 -38.63
CA LEU A 959 22.49 -26.87 -37.79
C LEU A 959 21.08 -26.89 -38.46
N PRO A 960 19.98 -26.88 -37.69
CA PRO A 960 18.62 -26.78 -38.21
C PRO A 960 18.31 -25.40 -38.81
N ALA A 961 17.44 -25.35 -39.81
CA ALA A 961 16.89 -24.12 -40.35
C ALA A 961 15.74 -23.60 -39.46
N ALA A 962 15.46 -22.29 -39.52
CA ALA A 962 14.34 -21.69 -38.78
C ALA A 962 13.00 -22.33 -39.18
N GLY A 963 12.19 -22.72 -38.18
CA GLY A 963 10.94 -23.44 -38.36
C GLY A 963 11.08 -24.92 -38.76
N GLU A 964 12.28 -25.50 -38.76
CA GLU A 964 12.52 -26.92 -39.07
C GLU A 964 12.27 -27.84 -37.86
N LEU A 965 12.39 -27.32 -36.62
CA LEU A 965 12.22 -28.07 -35.37
C LEU A 965 11.34 -27.28 -34.38
N MET A 966 10.04 -27.61 -34.36
CA MET A 966 9.04 -27.00 -33.47
C MET A 966 8.69 -27.94 -32.31
N ILE A 967 8.62 -27.41 -31.09
CA ILE A 967 8.21 -28.11 -29.86
C ILE A 967 6.90 -27.49 -29.36
N ASP A 968 5.92 -28.31 -28.99
CA ASP A 968 4.71 -27.88 -28.28
C ASP A 968 4.97 -27.90 -26.77
N THR A 969 4.66 -26.79 -26.10
CA THR A 969 4.94 -26.62 -24.67
C THR A 969 3.72 -26.87 -23.77
N LEU A 970 2.57 -27.23 -24.34
CA LEU A 970 1.39 -27.68 -23.61
C LEU A 970 1.43 -29.20 -23.29
N GLU A 971 2.29 -29.95 -23.98
CA GLU A 971 2.59 -31.37 -23.70
C GLU A 971 3.66 -31.55 -22.60
N LEU A 972 4.13 -30.45 -22.01
CA LEU A 972 5.15 -30.41 -20.97
C LEU A 972 4.51 -29.98 -19.64
N GLU A 973 5.00 -30.51 -18.51
CA GLU A 973 4.60 -30.04 -17.17
C GLU A 973 4.98 -28.56 -16.99
N ASP A 974 4.38 -27.84 -16.03
CA ASP A 974 4.68 -26.43 -15.80
C ASP A 974 5.92 -26.24 -14.90
N ASP A 975 7.05 -26.72 -15.40
CA ASP A 975 8.34 -26.68 -14.72
C ASP A 975 9.48 -26.34 -15.71
N THR A 976 10.69 -26.80 -15.40
CA THR A 976 11.94 -26.36 -16.00
C THR A 976 12.48 -27.49 -16.86
N HIS A 977 12.28 -27.37 -18.17
CA HIS A 977 12.74 -28.32 -19.17
C HIS A 977 14.12 -27.96 -19.70
N GLU A 978 14.84 -28.96 -20.21
CA GLU A 978 16.19 -28.78 -20.76
C GLU A 978 16.20 -29.12 -22.24
N ILE A 979 16.71 -28.21 -23.08
CA ILE A 979 17.06 -28.52 -24.46
C ILE A 979 18.56 -28.40 -24.65
N SER A 980 19.18 -29.43 -25.21
CA SER A 980 20.62 -29.55 -25.37
C SER A 980 21.00 -29.65 -26.84
N VAL A 981 22.14 -29.08 -27.20
CA VAL A 981 22.79 -29.27 -28.51
C VAL A 981 24.21 -29.77 -28.31
N SER A 982 24.60 -30.80 -29.08
CA SER A 982 25.96 -31.32 -29.21
C SER A 982 26.46 -31.09 -30.63
N LEU A 983 27.59 -30.42 -30.79
CA LEU A 983 28.26 -30.10 -32.05
C LEU A 983 29.61 -30.82 -32.13
N THR A 984 30.12 -31.12 -33.33
CA THR A 984 31.54 -31.48 -33.52
C THR A 984 32.20 -30.57 -34.54
N VAL A 985 33.25 -29.84 -34.13
CA VAL A 985 33.90 -28.77 -34.89
C VAL A 985 35.40 -29.04 -35.03
N ALA A 986 35.96 -28.88 -36.23
CA ALA A 986 37.38 -29.15 -36.50
C ALA A 986 38.34 -28.26 -35.70
N GLU A 987 39.48 -28.84 -35.31
CA GLU A 987 40.55 -28.27 -34.44
C GLU A 987 40.16 -27.76 -33.04
N ILE A 988 38.89 -27.41 -32.80
CA ILE A 988 38.38 -27.00 -31.47
C ILE A 988 37.85 -28.23 -30.69
N GLY A 989 37.13 -29.14 -31.35
CA GLY A 989 36.65 -30.40 -30.78
C GLY A 989 35.13 -30.56 -30.77
N ARG A 990 34.63 -31.51 -29.96
CA ARG A 990 33.20 -31.63 -29.67
C ARG A 990 32.82 -30.54 -28.68
N LEU A 991 31.77 -29.78 -28.99
CA LEU A 991 31.23 -28.70 -28.17
C LEU A 991 29.79 -29.04 -27.79
N ALA A 992 29.32 -28.63 -26.62
CA ALA A 992 27.93 -28.82 -26.24
C ALA A 992 27.37 -27.64 -25.44
N LYS A 993 26.06 -27.38 -25.58
CA LYS A 993 25.35 -26.45 -24.71
C LYS A 993 23.96 -26.99 -24.38
N THR A 994 23.62 -26.95 -23.10
CA THR A 994 22.25 -27.16 -22.63
C THR A 994 21.68 -25.84 -22.15
N VAL A 995 20.48 -25.51 -22.63
CA VAL A 995 19.69 -24.36 -22.21
C VAL A 995 18.46 -24.89 -21.51
N LYS A 996 18.20 -24.40 -20.31
CA LYS A 996 16.94 -24.66 -19.60
C LYS A 996 15.92 -23.58 -19.95
N PHE A 997 14.68 -23.96 -20.18
CA PHE A 997 13.55 -23.04 -20.32
C PHE A 997 12.43 -23.47 -19.38
N ARG A 998 11.55 -22.54 -19.01
CA ARG A 998 10.39 -22.83 -18.18
C ARG A 998 9.12 -22.76 -19.00
N THR A 999 8.25 -23.73 -18.80
CA THR A 999 6.86 -23.71 -19.23
C THR A 999 6.00 -23.07 -18.14
N HIS A 1000 5.15 -22.14 -18.54
CA HIS A 1000 4.28 -21.39 -17.62
C HIS A 1000 2.94 -21.18 -18.30
N ASN A 1001 2.19 -22.27 -18.37
CA ASN A 1001 0.89 -22.37 -19.00
C ASN A 1001 -0.24 -22.25 -17.95
N TYR A 1002 -0.04 -22.55 -16.65
CA TYR A 1002 -1.12 -22.73 -15.66
C TYR A 1002 -1.04 -21.86 -14.36
N TRP A 1003 -2.18 -21.56 -13.73
CA TRP A 1003 -2.33 -20.95 -12.38
C TRP A 1003 -3.01 -21.93 -11.40
N THR A 1004 -2.98 -21.64 -10.08
CA THR A 1004 -3.62 -22.47 -9.03
C THR A 1004 -4.32 -21.66 -7.92
N LEU A 1005 -5.37 -22.21 -7.29
CA LEU A 1005 -6.07 -21.69 -6.10
C LEU A 1005 -6.32 -22.83 -5.09
N TRP A 1006 -6.22 -22.58 -3.79
CA TRP A 1006 -6.51 -23.54 -2.71
C TRP A 1006 -7.35 -22.88 -1.60
N ASP A 1007 -8.37 -23.57 -1.12
CA ASP A 1007 -9.32 -23.10 -0.11
C ASP A 1007 -9.58 -24.20 0.94
N PRO A 1008 -9.24 -23.97 2.24
CA PRO A 1008 -9.41 -24.91 3.33
C PRO A 1008 -10.66 -24.67 4.21
N PHE A 1009 -11.65 -23.86 3.78
CA PHE A 1009 -12.92 -23.66 4.51
C PHE A 1009 -12.76 -23.19 5.96
N ARG A 1010 -12.00 -22.10 6.13
CA ARG A 1010 -11.62 -21.60 7.44
C ARG A 1010 -12.80 -20.95 8.20
N PRO A 1011 -13.15 -21.41 9.41
CA PRO A 1011 -14.30 -20.93 10.17
C PRO A 1011 -14.19 -19.46 10.58
N PRO A 1012 -15.28 -18.68 10.52
CA PRO A 1012 -15.34 -17.37 11.11
C PRO A 1012 -15.06 -17.41 12.63
N SER A 1013 -14.23 -16.50 13.14
CA SER A 1013 -13.74 -16.56 14.52
C SER A 1013 -14.15 -15.34 15.36
N GLU A 1014 -14.68 -15.57 16.56
CA GLU A 1014 -14.94 -14.48 17.54
C GLU A 1014 -13.65 -14.03 18.23
N ALA A 1015 -13.19 -12.82 17.93
CA ALA A 1015 -11.99 -12.23 18.51
C ALA A 1015 -12.32 -11.23 19.65
N GLY A 1016 -13.02 -11.70 20.69
CA GLY A 1016 -13.20 -10.96 21.95
C GLY A 1016 -13.86 -9.57 21.83
N TRP A 1017 -13.06 -8.50 21.74
CA TRP A 1017 -13.53 -7.12 21.56
C TRP A 1017 -14.01 -6.85 20.11
N PHE A 1018 -13.54 -7.63 19.13
CA PHE A 1018 -13.66 -7.33 17.70
C PHE A 1018 -14.88 -7.94 16.99
N GLY A 1019 -15.62 -8.86 17.62
CA GLY A 1019 -16.70 -9.60 16.95
C GLY A 1019 -16.18 -10.73 16.07
N VAL A 1020 -16.92 -11.06 15.00
CA VAL A 1020 -16.65 -12.20 14.11
C VAL A 1020 -15.77 -11.77 12.93
N MET A 1021 -14.63 -12.43 12.76
CA MET A 1021 -13.76 -12.34 11.59
C MET A 1021 -14.18 -13.40 10.56
N ASP A 1022 -14.29 -13.04 9.28
CA ASP A 1022 -14.64 -13.94 8.17
C ASP A 1022 -13.41 -14.25 7.28
N TYR A 1023 -13.36 -15.45 6.72
CA TYR A 1023 -12.24 -15.99 5.94
C TYR A 1023 -12.67 -16.68 4.63
N SER A 1024 -13.94 -16.61 4.22
CA SER A 1024 -14.43 -17.27 2.99
C SER A 1024 -13.67 -16.81 1.73
N LEU A 1025 -13.32 -17.76 0.87
CA LEU A 1025 -12.66 -17.54 -0.43
C LEU A 1025 -13.59 -17.87 -1.62
N THR A 1026 -14.85 -18.22 -1.35
CA THR A 1026 -15.87 -18.36 -2.41
C THR A 1026 -16.28 -16.99 -2.93
N LEU A 1027 -16.58 -16.93 -4.24
CA LEU A 1027 -17.23 -15.79 -4.86
C LEU A 1027 -18.72 -15.72 -4.44
N GLU A 1028 -19.36 -16.89 -4.34
CA GLU A 1028 -20.77 -17.02 -4.00
C GLU A 1028 -21.04 -18.37 -3.34
N GLU A 1029 -21.79 -18.37 -2.24
CA GLU A 1029 -22.23 -19.56 -1.50
C GLU A 1029 -23.75 -19.53 -1.29
N SER A 1030 -24.38 -20.70 -1.27
CA SER A 1030 -25.81 -20.81 -0.92
C SER A 1030 -26.00 -20.78 0.60
N PRO A 1031 -27.16 -20.33 1.13
CA PRO A 1031 -27.28 -19.99 2.55
C PRO A 1031 -27.38 -21.20 3.51
N GLY A 1032 -27.22 -22.43 3.04
CA GLY A 1032 -27.36 -23.65 3.84
C GLY A 1032 -26.06 -24.22 4.41
N TRP A 1033 -24.91 -23.54 4.28
CA TRP A 1033 -23.62 -23.98 4.83
C TRP A 1033 -23.42 -23.58 6.30
N GLU A 1034 -22.64 -24.38 7.03
CA GLU A 1034 -22.14 -24.08 8.38
C GLU A 1034 -20.72 -24.68 8.53
N TYR A 1035 -19.85 -23.96 9.24
CA TYR A 1035 -18.48 -24.39 9.50
C TYR A 1035 -18.40 -25.42 10.63
N SER A 1036 -17.64 -26.49 10.42
CA SER A 1036 -17.56 -27.67 11.29
C SER A 1036 -16.15 -27.86 11.84
N THR A 1037 -15.91 -27.35 13.05
CA THR A 1037 -14.58 -27.34 13.70
C THR A 1037 -14.37 -28.47 14.73
N GLY A 1038 -15.35 -29.35 14.90
CA GLY A 1038 -15.32 -30.43 15.88
C GLY A 1038 -14.85 -31.78 15.32
N GLN A 1039 -14.34 -32.64 16.20
CA GLN A 1039 -13.99 -34.04 15.91
C GLN A 1039 -12.83 -34.24 14.92
N GLU A 1040 -11.79 -33.40 14.94
CA GLU A 1040 -10.62 -33.46 14.04
C GLU A 1040 -9.97 -34.86 13.90
N GLU A 1041 -9.90 -35.63 14.99
CA GLU A 1041 -9.40 -37.02 15.00
C GLU A 1041 -10.24 -37.97 14.09
N ALA A 1042 -11.50 -37.65 13.83
CA ALA A 1042 -12.38 -38.36 12.90
C ALA A 1042 -12.10 -38.00 11.43
N PHE A 1043 -11.46 -36.85 11.19
CA PHE A 1043 -11.26 -36.22 9.89
C PHE A 1043 -9.76 -36.03 9.56
N TRP A 1044 -8.88 -36.95 10.00
CA TRP A 1044 -7.44 -36.93 9.70
C TRP A 1044 -6.65 -35.71 10.22
N GLY A 1045 -7.15 -35.04 11.26
CA GLY A 1045 -6.53 -33.82 11.80
C GLY A 1045 -6.92 -32.54 11.07
N ASP A 1046 -7.86 -32.65 10.13
CA ASP A 1046 -8.60 -31.52 9.57
C ASP A 1046 -9.48 -30.88 10.67
N GLY A 1047 -9.46 -29.55 10.78
CA GLY A 1047 -10.27 -28.77 11.72
C GLY A 1047 -11.09 -27.66 11.06
N GLU A 1048 -11.02 -27.53 9.74
CA GLU A 1048 -11.60 -26.43 8.96
C GLU A 1048 -12.39 -27.09 7.82
N ARG A 1049 -13.73 -27.15 7.96
CA ARG A 1049 -14.66 -27.86 7.05
C ARG A 1049 -15.95 -27.08 6.92
N GLU A 1050 -16.61 -27.23 5.78
CA GLU A 1050 -18.01 -26.89 5.63
C GLU A 1050 -18.92 -28.13 5.59
N VAL A 1051 -20.10 -27.99 6.18
CA VAL A 1051 -21.17 -28.98 6.14
C VAL A 1051 -22.50 -28.30 5.84
N ARG A 1052 -23.35 -28.94 5.03
CA ARG A 1052 -24.71 -28.47 4.81
C ARG A 1052 -25.59 -28.69 6.06
N THR A 1053 -26.28 -27.65 6.48
CA THR A 1053 -27.19 -27.63 7.65
C THR A 1053 -28.47 -28.47 7.47
N GLY A 1054 -28.78 -28.88 6.23
CA GLY A 1054 -30.02 -29.61 5.92
C GLY A 1054 -29.94 -30.48 4.67
N ASN A 1055 -31.05 -31.19 4.39
CA ASN A 1055 -31.22 -31.98 3.17
C ASN A 1055 -31.83 -31.12 2.04
N THR A 1056 -31.04 -30.13 1.65
CA THR A 1056 -31.29 -29.17 0.60
C THR A 1056 -30.20 -29.29 -0.47
N GLU A 1057 -30.40 -28.60 -1.59
CA GLU A 1057 -29.40 -28.46 -2.63
C GLU A 1057 -28.61 -27.19 -2.33
N GLU A 1058 -27.31 -27.34 -2.08
CA GLU A 1058 -26.42 -26.25 -1.66
C GLU A 1058 -25.22 -26.16 -2.60
N TYR A 1059 -24.70 -24.96 -2.87
CA TYR A 1059 -23.59 -24.72 -3.78
C TYR A 1059 -22.54 -23.76 -3.23
N LEU A 1060 -21.34 -23.86 -3.79
CA LEU A 1060 -20.18 -23.01 -3.56
C LEU A 1060 -19.56 -22.69 -4.92
N ILE A 1061 -19.22 -21.42 -5.18
CA ILE A 1061 -18.67 -20.93 -6.44
C ILE A 1061 -17.33 -20.24 -6.20
N TRP A 1062 -16.34 -20.52 -7.05
CA TRP A 1062 -15.03 -19.84 -7.08
C TRP A 1062 -14.75 -19.28 -8.47
N GLU A 1063 -13.95 -18.21 -8.53
CA GLU A 1063 -13.36 -17.72 -9.79
C GLU A 1063 -12.20 -18.63 -10.23
N THR A 1064 -12.29 -19.16 -11.45
CA THR A 1064 -11.39 -20.17 -11.99
C THR A 1064 -11.16 -20.00 -13.51
N HIS A 1065 -10.60 -18.88 -13.93
CA HIS A 1065 -10.32 -18.54 -15.34
C HIS A 1065 -9.61 -19.68 -16.11
N LEU A 1066 -10.13 -20.09 -17.26
CA LEU A 1066 -9.62 -21.17 -18.10
C LEU A 1066 -9.28 -22.48 -17.34
N LEU A 1067 -10.10 -22.88 -16.35
CA LEU A 1067 -9.88 -24.09 -15.54
C LEU A 1067 -9.53 -25.34 -16.38
N ARG A 1068 -8.57 -26.12 -15.90
CA ARG A 1068 -8.02 -27.32 -16.55
C ARG A 1068 -8.21 -28.55 -15.69
N ASP A 1069 -7.82 -28.50 -14.42
CA ASP A 1069 -7.98 -29.60 -13.48
C ASP A 1069 -8.34 -29.10 -12.08
N PHE A 1070 -8.98 -29.95 -11.29
CA PHE A 1070 -9.41 -29.61 -9.93
C PHE A 1070 -9.39 -30.83 -9.01
N THR A 1071 -9.24 -30.58 -7.71
CA THR A 1071 -9.46 -31.56 -6.65
C THR A 1071 -10.40 -31.01 -5.57
N VAL A 1072 -11.22 -31.89 -4.98
CA VAL A 1072 -12.11 -31.58 -3.86
C VAL A 1072 -11.95 -32.69 -2.82
N THR A 1073 -11.52 -32.36 -1.61
CA THR A 1073 -11.54 -33.29 -0.47
C THR A 1073 -12.93 -33.28 0.17
N VAL A 1074 -13.49 -34.47 0.32
CA VAL A 1074 -14.82 -34.71 0.88
C VAL A 1074 -14.74 -35.82 1.93
N TYR A 1075 -15.40 -35.63 3.07
CA TYR A 1075 -15.58 -36.66 4.08
C TYR A 1075 -17.02 -37.18 4.08
N ALA A 1076 -17.17 -38.50 3.95
CA ALA A 1076 -18.47 -39.18 3.94
C ALA A 1076 -18.42 -40.54 4.66
N GLN A 1077 -19.54 -41.04 5.16
CA GLN A 1077 -19.60 -42.36 5.82
C GLN A 1077 -19.57 -43.55 4.85
N ARG A 1078 -19.74 -43.27 3.55
CA ARG A 1078 -19.74 -44.20 2.41
C ARG A 1078 -18.91 -43.63 1.26
N THR A 1079 -18.42 -44.49 0.36
CA THR A 1079 -17.52 -44.12 -0.74
C THR A 1079 -18.22 -43.72 -2.03
N ASP A 1080 -19.47 -44.15 -2.21
CA ASP A 1080 -20.30 -43.92 -3.39
C ASP A 1080 -21.10 -42.61 -3.27
N ILE A 1081 -20.39 -41.49 -3.35
CA ILE A 1081 -20.93 -40.14 -3.21
C ILE A 1081 -21.32 -39.46 -4.54
N THR A 1082 -21.15 -40.13 -5.69
CA THR A 1082 -21.27 -39.48 -7.01
C THR A 1082 -22.69 -39.06 -7.41
N GLU A 1083 -23.72 -39.60 -6.75
CA GLU A 1083 -25.11 -39.16 -6.90
C GLU A 1083 -25.48 -37.98 -5.98
N TYR A 1084 -24.55 -37.58 -5.10
CA TYR A 1084 -24.73 -36.53 -4.09
C TYR A 1084 -23.92 -35.26 -4.38
N VAL A 1085 -22.84 -35.34 -5.16
CA VAL A 1085 -21.99 -34.19 -5.51
C VAL A 1085 -22.04 -33.94 -7.01
N ASN A 1086 -22.43 -32.73 -7.42
CA ASN A 1086 -22.40 -32.28 -8.82
C ASN A 1086 -21.40 -31.14 -8.94
N LEU A 1087 -20.42 -31.28 -9.84
CA LEU A 1087 -19.37 -30.28 -10.08
C LEU A 1087 -19.57 -29.72 -11.48
N SER A 1088 -19.48 -28.41 -11.65
CA SER A 1088 -19.79 -27.74 -12.92
C SER A 1088 -18.95 -26.47 -13.11
N VAL A 1089 -18.79 -26.04 -14.35
CA VAL A 1089 -18.09 -24.79 -14.70
C VAL A 1089 -18.97 -23.88 -15.57
N SER A 1090 -18.68 -22.59 -15.56
CA SER A 1090 -19.38 -21.57 -16.37
C SER A 1090 -18.42 -20.50 -16.87
N SER A 1091 -18.74 -19.91 -18.02
CA SER A 1091 -18.06 -18.75 -18.62
C SER A 1091 -18.68 -17.40 -18.26
N ASP A 1092 -19.92 -17.41 -17.73
CA ASP A 1092 -20.78 -16.23 -17.59
C ASP A 1092 -21.56 -16.20 -16.25
N GLY A 1093 -21.45 -17.24 -15.42
CA GLY A 1093 -22.24 -17.43 -14.19
C GLY A 1093 -23.69 -17.87 -14.42
N VAL A 1094 -24.15 -17.93 -15.67
CA VAL A 1094 -25.52 -18.29 -16.06
C VAL A 1094 -25.57 -19.73 -16.59
N SER A 1095 -24.65 -20.05 -17.48
CA SER A 1095 -24.60 -21.25 -18.30
C SER A 1095 -23.61 -22.22 -17.68
N TRP A 1096 -24.11 -23.27 -17.02
CA TRP A 1096 -23.29 -24.21 -16.26
C TRP A 1096 -23.16 -25.57 -16.96
N THR A 1097 -21.94 -25.97 -17.29
CA THR A 1097 -21.63 -27.28 -17.86
C THR A 1097 -21.16 -28.26 -16.78
N PRO A 1098 -21.82 -29.40 -16.57
CA PRO A 1098 -21.38 -30.41 -15.61
C PRO A 1098 -20.02 -31.04 -15.99
N LEU A 1099 -19.17 -31.24 -14.99
CA LEU A 1099 -17.88 -31.90 -15.10
C LEU A 1099 -17.94 -33.33 -14.55
N SER A 1100 -17.22 -34.23 -15.23
CA SER A 1100 -17.00 -35.59 -14.74
C SER A 1100 -15.79 -35.62 -13.81
N TYR A 1101 -15.88 -36.38 -12.72
CA TYR A 1101 -14.78 -36.59 -11.78
C TYR A 1101 -14.69 -38.06 -11.37
N THR A 1102 -13.52 -38.42 -10.85
CA THR A 1102 -13.24 -39.72 -10.22
C THR A 1102 -13.18 -39.54 -8.71
N VAL A 1103 -13.43 -40.60 -7.93
CA VAL A 1103 -13.39 -40.57 -6.46
C VAL A 1103 -12.30 -41.53 -5.97
N GLU A 1104 -11.33 -41.00 -5.23
CA GLU A 1104 -10.24 -41.77 -4.61
C GLU A 1104 -10.47 -41.88 -3.09
N ASP A 1105 -10.65 -43.10 -2.57
CA ASP A 1105 -10.77 -43.34 -1.12
C ASP A 1105 -9.38 -43.50 -0.50
N ILE A 1106 -8.95 -42.47 0.24
CA ILE A 1106 -7.66 -42.43 0.94
C ILE A 1106 -7.66 -43.33 2.18
N GLY A 1107 -8.84 -43.70 2.69
CA GLY A 1107 -9.01 -44.62 3.80
C GLY A 1107 -10.15 -44.22 4.74
N LYS A 1108 -10.38 -45.06 5.76
CA LYS A 1108 -11.46 -44.91 6.74
C LYS A 1108 -10.94 -44.61 8.15
N SER A 1109 -11.49 -43.60 8.82
CA SER A 1109 -11.15 -43.23 10.19
C SER A 1109 -11.85 -44.11 11.22
N ALA A 1110 -11.39 -44.09 12.48
CA ALA A 1110 -11.94 -44.95 13.53
C ALA A 1110 -13.44 -44.68 13.85
N PRO A 1111 -13.96 -43.44 13.80
CA PRO A 1111 -15.40 -43.17 13.90
C PRO A 1111 -16.21 -43.58 12.66
N GLY A 1112 -15.56 -43.87 11.53
CA GLY A 1112 -16.18 -44.49 10.37
C GLY A 1112 -16.34 -43.60 9.14
N TRP A 1113 -15.79 -42.38 9.13
CA TRP A 1113 -15.70 -41.52 7.96
C TRP A 1113 -14.67 -42.05 6.96
N HIS A 1114 -14.80 -41.70 5.69
CA HIS A 1114 -13.78 -41.87 4.64
C HIS A 1114 -13.25 -40.50 4.21
N LYS A 1115 -11.93 -40.36 3.95
CA LYS A 1115 -11.40 -39.19 3.22
C LYS A 1115 -11.42 -39.53 1.73
N LEU A 1116 -12.31 -38.88 0.99
CA LEU A 1116 -12.51 -39.07 -0.44
C LEU A 1116 -11.94 -37.85 -1.17
N VAL A 1117 -11.05 -38.06 -2.13
CA VAL A 1117 -10.56 -36.98 -3.00
C VAL A 1117 -11.20 -37.14 -4.37
N LEU A 1118 -12.03 -36.16 -4.74
CA LEU A 1118 -12.65 -36.07 -6.04
C LEU A 1118 -11.66 -35.36 -6.96
N LYS A 1119 -11.39 -35.93 -8.14
CA LYS A 1119 -10.45 -35.37 -9.13
C LYS A 1119 -11.10 -35.32 -10.50
N GLY A 1120 -11.09 -34.17 -11.16
CA GLY A 1120 -11.72 -34.00 -12.46
C GLY A 1120 -10.96 -33.05 -13.40
N ASP A 1121 -11.35 -33.11 -14.66
CA ASP A 1121 -10.71 -32.44 -15.79
C ASP A 1121 -11.75 -31.54 -16.49
N ALA A 1122 -11.43 -30.25 -16.59
CA ALA A 1122 -12.20 -29.19 -17.22
C ALA A 1122 -11.64 -28.77 -18.59
N SER A 1123 -10.50 -29.34 -19.03
CA SER A 1123 -9.71 -28.92 -20.19
C SER A 1123 -10.44 -28.94 -21.55
N GLY A 1124 -11.57 -29.66 -21.63
CA GLY A 1124 -12.44 -29.72 -22.80
C GLY A 1124 -13.56 -28.66 -22.84
N GLN A 1125 -13.59 -27.73 -21.88
CA GLN A 1125 -14.51 -26.59 -21.86
C GLN A 1125 -13.76 -25.32 -22.31
N GLU A 1126 -14.33 -24.61 -23.28
CA GLU A 1126 -13.82 -23.31 -23.72
C GLU A 1126 -14.33 -22.19 -22.79
N ASP A 1127 -13.54 -21.13 -22.62
CA ASP A 1127 -13.89 -19.89 -21.90
C ASP A 1127 -14.42 -20.05 -20.46
N VAL A 1128 -13.98 -21.06 -19.70
CA VAL A 1128 -14.35 -21.21 -18.28
C VAL A 1128 -13.90 -19.99 -17.47
N GLU A 1129 -14.77 -19.44 -16.62
CA GLU A 1129 -14.45 -18.36 -15.67
C GLU A 1129 -14.74 -18.74 -14.21
N LEU A 1130 -15.67 -19.67 -13.99
CA LEU A 1130 -16.17 -20.04 -12.66
C LEU A 1130 -16.26 -21.55 -12.49
N PHE A 1131 -15.97 -22.04 -11.29
CA PHE A 1131 -16.23 -23.42 -10.86
C PHE A 1131 -17.30 -23.42 -9.78
N ARG A 1132 -18.21 -24.39 -9.83
CA ARG A 1132 -19.26 -24.60 -8.83
C ARG A 1132 -19.31 -26.04 -8.34
N LEU A 1133 -19.18 -26.21 -7.03
CA LEU A 1133 -19.55 -27.42 -6.31
C LEU A 1133 -21.03 -27.34 -5.91
N VAL A 1134 -21.78 -28.43 -6.03
CA VAL A 1134 -23.16 -28.54 -5.56
C VAL A 1134 -23.34 -29.86 -4.80
N LEU A 1135 -23.85 -29.80 -3.56
CA LEU A 1135 -24.37 -30.97 -2.84
C LEU A 1135 -25.85 -31.13 -3.12
N LEU A 1136 -26.22 -32.20 -3.81
CA LEU A 1136 -27.60 -32.48 -4.23
C LEU A 1136 -28.47 -32.98 -3.07
N LYS A 1137 -29.75 -32.62 -3.12
CA LYS A 1137 -30.79 -33.12 -2.22
C LYS A 1137 -31.16 -34.57 -2.52
N THR A 1138 -31.27 -35.41 -1.49
CA THR A 1138 -31.53 -36.86 -1.64
C THR A 1138 -32.68 -37.38 -0.77
N GLU A 1139 -33.14 -38.63 -0.98
CA GLU A 1139 -34.28 -39.18 -0.21
C GLU A 1139 -33.96 -39.33 1.29
N THR A 1140 -32.76 -39.82 1.60
CA THR A 1140 -32.14 -39.76 2.94
C THR A 1140 -31.11 -38.63 2.97
N HIS A 1141 -30.99 -37.96 4.12
CA HIS A 1141 -29.94 -36.96 4.31
C HIS A 1141 -28.62 -37.68 4.57
N GLU A 1142 -27.73 -37.69 3.58
CA GLU A 1142 -26.35 -38.12 3.77
C GLU A 1142 -25.52 -36.94 4.28
N GLU A 1143 -24.81 -37.15 5.38
CA GLU A 1143 -23.89 -36.19 5.97
C GLU A 1143 -22.57 -36.24 5.20
N ILE A 1144 -22.21 -35.11 4.59
CA ILE A 1144 -21.04 -34.94 3.72
C ILE A 1144 -20.39 -33.62 4.15
N HIS A 1145 -19.11 -33.67 4.54
CA HIS A 1145 -18.32 -32.48 4.89
C HIS A 1145 -17.33 -32.20 3.76
N ILE A 1146 -17.18 -30.94 3.34
CA ILE A 1146 -16.13 -30.50 2.42
C ILE A 1146 -14.94 -30.03 3.25
N GLY A 1147 -13.72 -30.47 2.93
CA GLY A 1147 -12.51 -30.16 3.71
C GLY A 1147 -11.53 -29.21 3.04
N GLU A 1148 -11.32 -29.36 1.74
CA GLU A 1148 -10.46 -28.45 0.97
C GLU A 1148 -10.79 -28.57 -0.52
N VAL A 1149 -10.60 -27.50 -1.27
CA VAL A 1149 -10.59 -27.53 -2.75
C VAL A 1149 -9.29 -26.97 -3.30
N GLU A 1150 -8.86 -27.52 -4.43
CA GLU A 1150 -7.70 -27.04 -5.19
C GLU A 1150 -8.08 -26.95 -6.67
N PHE A 1151 -7.77 -25.83 -7.31
CA PHE A 1151 -8.07 -25.56 -8.72
C PHE A 1151 -6.80 -25.25 -9.49
N LYS A 1152 -6.79 -25.61 -10.78
CA LYS A 1152 -5.71 -25.28 -11.71
C LYS A 1152 -6.26 -24.99 -13.11
N GLY A 1153 -5.90 -23.85 -13.71
CA GLY A 1153 -6.36 -23.42 -15.05
C GLY A 1153 -5.27 -22.82 -15.90
N LEU A 1154 -5.52 -22.52 -17.19
CA LEU A 1154 -4.55 -21.87 -18.08
C LEU A 1154 -4.40 -20.36 -17.80
N ARG A 1155 -3.26 -19.80 -18.23
CA ARG A 1155 -2.88 -18.38 -18.17
C ARG A 1155 -2.86 -17.70 -19.53
#